data_AF-A0A0Q6SF73-F1
#
_entry.id   AF-A0A0Q6SF73-F1
#
_cell.length_a   1.000
_cell.length_b   1.000
_cell.length_c   1.000
_cell.angle_alpha   90.00
_cell.angle_beta   90.00
_cell.angle_gamma   90.00
#
_symmetry.space_group_name_H-M   'P 1'
#
loop_
_entity.id
_entity.type
_entity.pdbx_description
1 polymer ?
#
loop_
_entity_poly.entity_id
_entity_poly.type
_entity_poly.pdbx_seq_one_letter_code
_entity_poly.pdbx_strand_id
1 'polypeptide(L)'
;MEGIARVVEKRETRGLILIAAALLAMITLTAVAPWTGKPLAVAGLTPMADATDVDLGAAIMVTFTEDVDPATIGPNSLQLSEMGIPVKASVSYDTWTNSAVLTTKMPLKSGARYTATLAAGPRDKAGNTLETSQSWSFTTRRDFEHGFGGPVLIIHSSDLPFSKYLSEILRAEGIGSFESADISSVTAKLLDRFDLILIGEVPLDDAQATLFSRWVEAGGDLIAMRPDKKLASLLGLQDKGESLTEGYLLIDTVSAPGRGITGQTIQYHGSADLYTLNEGTTEIARLYSNVSNATPNPAISIRNVGDAGGQAAAFTYDLARSVIYTRQGNPAWAGDERDGNSVIRPNDLFFGAKEGDEQPDWNDFNRIAIPVADEQQRLLVNLMNFMLEGKAPLPRLWYFPKGHKAVLVMASDDHGTRSGTEDSFERLKAVEPEGCSLADWECFRATSWIYTSSGLSAEEARTYASEGFDIGVHVNTGCSNSPPMDFARMFSHDLYAFRMRYPDLPAQTGSRTHCLAWSDWASTPKAEARYGVRIDLSYYYWPGPWIKGRPGFKTGSGLPMRYADVDGSMINVYQVASHLVNESGMSFPSAIDTQLDRALGPEGYFGAFGTHYDFSDGFDLQLTAAAVARGVPLVSAQQLLDWTEGRNNSHFAHIELSQEALTFDAFTDRRTGTMLRGMIPAEISGKDILTISRDGLPVNFEKTIIKGIAYAMFPVETGVYRVSFPTDDQRVELTE
;
A
#
# COMPACT_ATOMS: atom_id res chain seq x y z
N MET A 1 76.23 -54.01 -20.62
CA MET A 1 77.22 -53.12 -19.97
C MET A 1 76.61 -52.72 -18.64
N GLU A 2 76.75 -53.48 -17.56
CA GLU A 2 78.00 -53.89 -16.86
C GLU A 2 78.80 -52.70 -16.30
N GLY A 3 79.29 -52.85 -15.05
CA GLY A 3 80.10 -51.85 -14.35
C GLY A 3 79.51 -51.45 -12.98
N ILE A 4 79.57 -52.28 -11.92
CA ILE A 4 80.73 -52.48 -11.01
C ILE A 4 81.00 -51.18 -10.20
N ALA A 5 80.52 -51.07 -8.95
CA ALA A 5 81.22 -51.44 -7.69
C ALA A 5 82.19 -50.32 -7.18
N ARG A 6 82.56 -50.15 -5.89
CA ARG A 6 82.28 -50.84 -4.60
C ARG A 6 82.85 -49.99 -3.42
N VAL A 7 82.21 -50.06 -2.24
CA VAL A 7 82.82 -50.13 -0.86
C VAL A 7 83.69 -48.94 -0.35
N VAL A 8 83.52 -48.46 0.90
CA VAL A 8 84.26 -48.74 2.19
C VAL A 8 83.53 -47.96 3.31
N GLU A 9 83.62 -48.19 4.63
CA GLU A 9 83.31 -49.33 5.53
C GLU A 9 82.86 -48.69 6.87
N LYS A 10 81.83 -49.17 7.59
CA LYS A 10 81.71 -50.35 8.47
C LYS A 10 82.64 -50.39 9.71
N ARG A 11 82.07 -50.10 10.89
CA ARG A 11 82.32 -50.70 12.23
C ARG A 11 81.26 -50.15 13.22
N GLU A 12 80.36 -50.98 13.78
CA GLU A 12 80.52 -51.80 15.01
C GLU A 12 80.71 -50.98 16.30
N THR A 13 80.12 -51.26 17.47
CA THR A 13 78.86 -51.87 17.98
C THR A 13 78.99 -51.86 19.52
N ARG A 14 77.86 -51.76 20.25
CA ARG A 14 77.72 -51.89 21.73
C ARG A 14 78.38 -50.74 22.55
N GLY A 15 77.73 -50.11 23.52
CA GLY A 15 76.33 -50.19 24.00
C GLY A 15 76.26 -50.08 25.53
N LEU A 16 75.33 -49.31 26.08
CA LEU A 16 74.84 -49.47 27.45
C LEU A 16 73.44 -48.86 27.61
N ILE A 17 72.67 -49.39 28.56
CA ILE A 17 71.24 -49.11 28.77
C ILE A 17 71.05 -47.99 29.80
N LEU A 18 70.10 -47.09 29.58
CA LEU A 18 69.18 -46.59 30.62
C LEU A 18 67.95 -45.91 29.99
N ILE A 19 66.84 -45.88 30.74
CA ILE A 19 65.47 -45.84 30.22
C ILE A 19 64.81 -44.48 30.44
N ALA A 20 64.13 -43.94 29.43
CA ALA A 20 62.95 -43.08 29.60
C ALA A 20 62.05 -43.23 28.36
N ALA A 21 60.74 -43.42 28.56
CA ALA A 21 59.80 -43.70 27.48
C ALA A 21 59.34 -42.42 26.76
N ALA A 22 59.18 -42.49 25.44
CA ALA A 22 58.41 -41.52 24.67
C ALA A 22 57.13 -42.21 24.17
N LEU A 23 55.98 -41.74 24.63
CA LEU A 23 54.68 -42.26 24.21
C LEU A 23 54.39 -41.91 22.74
N LEU A 24 53.69 -42.82 22.07
CA LEU A 24 52.94 -42.51 20.87
C LEU A 24 51.77 -41.58 21.24
N ALA A 25 51.68 -40.40 20.64
CA ALA A 25 50.50 -39.54 20.72
C ALA A 25 50.12 -39.09 19.31
N MET A 26 49.01 -39.62 18.80
CA MET A 26 48.39 -39.07 17.57
C MET A 26 47.86 -37.68 17.90
N ILE A 27 48.45 -36.64 17.30
CA ILE A 27 47.85 -35.31 17.31
C ILE A 27 46.73 -35.33 16.28
N THR A 28 45.51 -35.63 16.73
CA THR A 28 44.31 -35.17 16.05
C THR A 28 44.29 -33.65 16.17
N LEU A 29 44.73 -32.96 15.13
CA LEU A 29 44.67 -31.49 15.07
C LEU A 29 43.22 -31.07 14.86
N THR A 30 42.43 -31.08 15.94
CA THR A 30 41.19 -30.31 15.99
C THR A 30 41.58 -28.85 15.77
N ALA A 31 41.13 -28.27 14.66
CA ALA A 31 41.26 -26.84 14.42
C ALA A 31 40.43 -26.10 15.46
N VAL A 32 41.07 -25.70 16.57
CA VAL A 32 40.49 -24.76 17.52
C VAL A 32 40.43 -23.43 16.79
N ALA A 33 39.23 -22.95 16.50
CA ALA A 33 39.05 -21.61 15.96
C ALA A 33 39.74 -20.61 16.92
N PRO A 34 40.50 -19.62 16.40
CA PRO A 34 41.20 -18.69 17.25
C PRO A 34 40.20 -17.97 18.15
N TRP A 35 40.38 -18.08 19.47
CA TRP A 35 39.51 -17.45 20.45
C TRP A 35 39.52 -15.92 20.26
N THR A 36 38.49 -15.40 19.60
CA THR A 36 38.18 -13.98 19.61
C THR A 36 37.64 -13.69 21.00
N GLY A 37 38.42 -12.98 21.83
CA GLY A 37 37.99 -12.53 23.17
C GLY A 37 36.93 -11.42 23.12
N LYS A 38 36.07 -11.41 22.10
CA LYS A 38 34.92 -10.53 21.97
C LYS A 38 33.74 -11.20 22.68
N PRO A 39 32.95 -10.47 23.49
CA PRO A 39 31.73 -11.00 24.05
C PRO A 39 30.66 -11.09 22.95
N LEU A 40 29.94 -12.21 22.89
CA LEU A 40 28.77 -12.36 22.04
C LEU A 40 27.72 -11.30 22.42
N ALA A 41 27.28 -10.51 21.45
CA ALA A 41 26.30 -9.45 21.64
C ALA A 41 25.19 -9.51 20.58
N VAL A 42 24.09 -8.82 20.85
CA VAL A 42 23.02 -8.58 19.88
C VAL A 42 23.40 -7.38 19.02
N ALA A 43 23.42 -7.57 17.71
CA ALA A 43 23.69 -6.56 16.70
C ALA A 43 22.41 -5.89 16.18
N GLY A 44 21.26 -6.55 16.25
CA GLY A 44 20.00 -6.01 15.75
C GLY A 44 18.75 -6.77 16.20
N LEU A 45 17.61 -6.08 16.14
CA LEU A 45 16.28 -6.58 16.49
C LEU A 45 15.29 -6.25 15.37
N THR A 46 14.48 -7.23 14.96
CA THR A 46 13.33 -7.04 14.06
C THR A 46 12.11 -7.70 14.71
N PRO A 47 10.93 -7.06 14.78
CA PRO A 47 10.73 -5.61 14.70
C PRO A 47 11.66 -4.87 15.69
N MET A 48 11.97 -3.61 15.38
CA MET A 48 12.75 -2.76 16.30
C MET A 48 12.01 -2.54 17.63
N ALA A 49 12.74 -2.13 18.66
CA ALA A 49 12.15 -1.75 19.94
C ALA A 49 11.13 -0.60 19.74
N ASP A 50 9.94 -0.80 20.32
CA ASP A 50 8.77 0.07 20.26
C ASP A 50 8.25 0.39 18.84
N ALA A 51 8.59 -0.44 17.85
CA ALA A 51 8.01 -0.37 16.50
C ALA A 51 6.47 -0.49 16.54
N THR A 52 5.78 0.33 15.76
CA THR A 52 4.33 0.32 15.56
C THR A 52 3.97 -0.22 14.17
N ASP A 53 2.69 -0.49 13.94
CA ASP A 53 2.15 -0.95 12.65
C ASP A 53 2.83 -2.20 12.05
N VAL A 54 3.42 -3.01 12.92
CA VAL A 54 4.07 -4.29 12.60
C VAL A 54 3.04 -5.26 12.01
N ASP A 55 3.38 -5.94 10.92
CA ASP A 55 2.47 -6.90 10.30
C ASP A 55 2.19 -8.13 11.19
N LEU A 56 1.00 -8.73 11.02
CA LEU A 56 0.56 -9.87 11.82
C LEU A 56 1.37 -11.16 11.56
N GLY A 57 2.08 -11.23 10.42
CA GLY A 57 3.02 -12.29 10.06
C GLY A 57 4.50 -11.91 10.17
N ALA A 58 4.84 -10.79 10.83
CA ALA A 58 6.20 -10.25 10.89
C ALA A 58 7.26 -11.26 11.39
N ALA A 59 8.47 -11.18 10.82
CA ALA A 59 9.61 -11.95 11.29
C ALA A 59 10.16 -11.35 12.59
N ILE A 60 10.09 -12.12 13.67
CA ILE A 60 10.65 -11.72 14.96
C ILE A 60 12.08 -12.28 15.04
N MET A 61 13.08 -11.42 14.87
CA MET A 61 14.48 -11.78 14.69
C MET A 61 15.38 -11.12 15.72
N VAL A 62 16.38 -11.86 16.18
CA VAL A 62 17.56 -11.35 16.89
C VAL A 62 18.77 -11.65 16.02
N THR A 63 19.49 -10.60 15.62
CA THR A 63 20.76 -10.69 14.88
C THR A 63 21.92 -10.55 15.86
N PHE A 64 22.93 -11.41 15.75
CA PHE A 64 24.09 -11.44 16.64
C PHE A 64 25.35 -10.88 15.98
N THR A 65 26.32 -10.42 16.79
CA THR A 65 27.61 -9.91 16.32
C THR A 65 28.53 -11.00 15.75
N GLU A 66 28.36 -12.24 16.20
CA GLU A 66 29.14 -13.43 15.83
C GLU A 66 28.20 -14.65 15.68
N ASP A 67 28.67 -15.69 14.98
CA ASP A 67 27.91 -16.90 14.65
C ASP A 67 27.66 -17.78 15.89
N VAL A 68 26.39 -18.01 16.20
CA VAL A 68 25.88 -18.67 17.40
C VAL A 68 25.82 -20.19 17.18
N ASP A 69 26.20 -20.99 18.18
CA ASP A 69 25.95 -22.43 18.17
C ASP A 69 24.43 -22.69 18.17
N PRO A 70 23.86 -23.26 17.09
CA PRO A 70 22.41 -23.48 16.98
C PRO A 70 21.84 -24.40 18.06
N ALA A 71 22.67 -25.19 18.75
CA ALA A 71 22.24 -26.00 19.89
C ALA A 71 21.91 -25.17 21.15
N THR A 72 22.37 -23.92 21.21
CA THR A 72 22.19 -23.01 22.35
C THR A 72 21.04 -22.01 22.18
N ILE A 73 20.40 -21.99 21.01
CA ILE A 73 19.28 -21.10 20.68
C ILE A 73 18.02 -21.90 20.35
N GLY A 74 16.88 -21.52 20.91
CA GLY A 74 15.62 -22.22 20.69
C GLY A 74 14.44 -21.58 21.44
N PRO A 75 13.27 -22.24 21.50
CA PRO A 75 12.07 -21.69 22.14
C PRO A 75 12.19 -21.38 23.64
N ASN A 76 13.20 -21.92 24.32
CA ASN A 76 13.50 -21.57 25.71
C ASN A 76 14.31 -20.28 25.83
N SER A 77 15.17 -19.97 24.85
CA SER A 77 16.05 -18.80 24.88
C SER A 77 15.43 -17.59 24.20
N LEU A 78 14.62 -17.76 23.16
CA LEU A 78 13.89 -16.67 22.48
C LEU A 78 12.39 -16.94 22.55
N GLN A 79 11.66 -16.05 23.22
CA GLN A 79 10.24 -16.18 23.55
C GLN A 79 9.46 -14.92 23.14
N LEU A 80 8.15 -15.07 22.95
CA LEU A 80 7.22 -13.97 22.66
C LEU A 80 6.03 -14.07 23.62
N SER A 81 5.53 -12.94 24.11
CA SER A 81 4.34 -12.86 24.95
C SER A 81 3.41 -11.70 24.58
N GLU A 82 2.12 -11.88 24.81
CA GLU A 82 1.08 -10.86 24.72
C GLU A 82 0.62 -10.53 26.14
N MET A 83 0.89 -9.32 26.64
CA MET A 83 0.58 -8.93 28.03
C MET A 83 1.04 -9.97 29.10
N GLY A 84 2.18 -10.62 28.86
CA GLY A 84 2.74 -11.68 29.72
C GLY A 84 2.21 -13.10 29.46
N ILE A 85 1.22 -13.29 28.57
CA ILE A 85 0.75 -14.61 28.14
C ILE A 85 1.66 -15.13 27.01
N PRO A 86 2.33 -16.29 27.15
CA PRO A 86 3.24 -16.80 26.12
C PRO A 86 2.54 -17.14 24.80
N VAL A 87 3.12 -16.68 23.69
CA VAL A 87 2.67 -16.98 22.32
C VAL A 87 3.37 -18.26 21.82
N LYS A 88 2.60 -19.19 21.25
CA LYS A 88 3.16 -20.43 20.67
C LYS A 88 3.94 -20.12 19.40
N ALA A 89 5.24 -20.37 19.43
CA ALA A 89 6.16 -20.15 18.33
C ALA A 89 7.20 -21.27 18.21
N SER A 90 7.89 -21.32 17.08
CA SER A 90 9.11 -22.09 16.85
C SER A 90 10.27 -21.14 16.57
N VAL A 91 11.48 -21.50 17.00
CA VAL A 91 12.70 -20.73 16.76
C VAL A 91 13.62 -21.54 15.84
N SER A 92 14.16 -20.88 14.82
CA SER A 92 15.21 -21.39 13.92
C SER A 92 16.41 -20.44 13.94
N TYR A 93 17.58 -20.90 13.50
CA TYR A 93 18.77 -20.07 13.34
C TYR A 93 19.23 -20.06 11.88
N ASP A 94 19.53 -18.87 11.35
CA ASP A 94 20.17 -18.67 10.05
C ASP A 94 21.62 -18.22 10.25
N THR A 95 22.56 -19.07 9.85
CA THR A 95 24.00 -18.85 9.95
C THR A 95 24.53 -17.84 8.93
N TRP A 96 23.76 -17.46 7.91
CA TRP A 96 24.19 -16.44 6.95
C TRP A 96 23.95 -15.03 7.50
N THR A 97 22.77 -14.81 8.10
CA THR A 97 22.37 -13.55 8.72
C THR A 97 22.73 -13.49 10.21
N ASN A 98 23.47 -14.47 10.74
CA ASN A 98 23.75 -14.67 12.16
C ASN A 98 22.50 -14.44 13.04
N SER A 99 21.34 -14.92 12.63
CA SER A 99 20.05 -14.50 13.20
C SER A 99 19.18 -15.65 13.71
N ALA A 100 18.67 -15.50 14.94
CA ALA A 100 17.60 -16.34 15.47
C ALA A 100 16.25 -15.78 15.03
N VAL A 101 15.41 -16.62 14.42
CA VAL A 101 14.09 -16.25 13.90
C VAL A 101 13.00 -16.99 14.67
N LEU A 102 12.17 -16.24 15.40
CA LEU A 102 10.95 -16.73 16.02
C LEU A 102 9.80 -16.59 15.01
N THR A 103 9.16 -17.72 14.71
CA THR A 103 7.98 -17.81 13.82
C THR A 103 6.79 -18.31 14.64
N THR A 104 5.75 -17.50 14.74
CA THR A 104 4.50 -17.86 15.45
C THR A 104 3.74 -18.96 14.72
N LYS A 105 2.90 -19.71 15.45
CA LYS A 105 2.06 -20.77 14.85
C LYS A 105 0.73 -20.27 14.28
N MET A 106 0.32 -19.06 14.66
CA MET A 106 -0.82 -18.32 14.14
C MET A 106 -0.37 -16.87 13.88
N PRO A 107 -1.06 -16.12 13.02
CA PRO A 107 -0.89 -14.67 12.95
C PRO A 107 -1.06 -14.02 14.33
N LEU A 108 -0.33 -12.92 14.55
CA LEU A 108 -0.53 -12.07 15.71
C LEU A 108 -1.91 -11.40 15.66
N LYS A 109 -2.45 -11.01 16.81
CA LYS A 109 -3.69 -10.21 16.88
C LYS A 109 -3.41 -8.78 16.42
N SER A 110 -4.37 -8.14 15.79
CA SER A 110 -4.30 -6.72 15.43
C SER A 110 -4.34 -5.82 16.67
N GLY A 111 -3.66 -4.66 16.59
CA GLY A 111 -3.62 -3.64 17.65
C GLY A 111 -3.00 -4.06 18.98
N ALA A 112 -2.42 -5.25 19.10
CA ALA A 112 -1.86 -5.78 20.33
C ALA A 112 -0.38 -5.42 20.51
N ARG A 113 0.04 -5.22 21.77
CA ARG A 113 1.45 -5.06 22.14
C ARG A 113 2.03 -6.42 22.53
N TYR A 114 3.09 -6.80 21.85
CA TYR A 114 3.87 -8.00 22.14
C TYR A 114 5.22 -7.64 22.75
N THR A 115 5.71 -8.50 23.65
CA THR A 115 7.05 -8.41 24.24
C THR A 115 7.84 -9.65 23.86
N ALA A 116 8.96 -9.46 23.17
CA ALA A 116 9.92 -10.50 22.84
C ALA A 116 11.07 -10.49 23.85
N THR A 117 11.50 -11.67 24.28
CA THR A 117 12.53 -11.84 25.29
C THR A 117 13.57 -12.84 24.82
N LEU A 118 14.84 -12.41 24.81
CA LEU A 118 16.02 -13.23 24.61
C LEU A 118 16.71 -13.44 25.96
N ALA A 119 16.72 -14.66 26.48
CA ALA A 119 17.45 -15.00 27.70
C ALA A 119 18.96 -14.96 27.49
N ALA A 120 19.70 -14.66 28.57
CA ALA A 120 21.14 -14.92 28.63
C ALA A 120 21.42 -16.43 28.50
N GLY A 121 22.60 -16.80 27.99
CA GLY A 121 23.01 -18.20 27.85
C GLY A 121 23.30 -18.74 26.43
N PRO A 122 22.74 -18.19 25.31
CA PRO A 122 23.21 -18.52 23.96
C PRO A 122 24.72 -18.30 23.82
N ARG A 123 25.40 -19.09 22.99
CA ARG A 123 26.86 -19.05 22.86
C ARG A 123 27.31 -18.98 21.41
N ASP A 124 28.42 -18.32 21.16
CA ASP A 124 29.11 -18.41 19.87
C ASP A 124 29.79 -19.77 19.71
N LYS A 125 30.28 -20.04 18.50
CA LYS A 125 31.06 -21.27 18.20
C LYS A 125 32.43 -21.34 18.87
N ALA A 126 32.89 -20.27 19.53
CA ALA A 126 34.09 -20.24 20.37
C ALA A 126 33.80 -20.51 21.86
N GLY A 127 32.51 -20.55 22.26
CA GLY A 127 32.04 -20.79 23.61
C GLY A 127 31.81 -19.53 24.44
N ASN A 128 32.00 -18.32 23.89
CA ASN A 128 31.64 -17.07 24.57
C ASN A 128 30.12 -16.98 24.73
N THR A 129 29.64 -16.55 25.89
CA THR A 129 28.21 -16.57 26.24
C THR A 129 27.60 -15.17 26.13
N LEU A 130 26.33 -15.08 25.69
CA LEU A 130 25.52 -13.88 25.82
C LEU A 130 25.16 -13.70 27.30
N GLU A 131 25.87 -12.81 27.99
CA GLU A 131 25.75 -12.58 29.44
C GLU A 131 24.45 -11.87 29.85
N THR A 132 23.89 -11.02 28.98
CA THR A 132 22.76 -10.14 29.29
C THR A 132 21.52 -10.51 28.48
N SER A 133 20.41 -10.79 29.16
CA SER A 133 19.11 -10.97 28.52
C SER A 133 18.61 -9.67 27.88
N GLN A 134 18.05 -9.77 26.67
CA GLN A 134 17.36 -8.66 26.00
C GLN A 134 15.85 -8.82 26.12
N SER A 135 15.14 -7.71 26.25
CA SER A 135 13.67 -7.68 26.20
C SER A 135 13.23 -6.39 25.51
N TRP A 136 12.38 -6.51 24.50
CA TRP A 136 11.84 -5.39 23.75
C TRP A 136 10.37 -5.64 23.42
N SER A 137 9.64 -4.58 23.12
CA SER A 137 8.24 -4.68 22.73
C SER A 137 8.00 -4.07 21.36
N PHE A 138 6.92 -4.46 20.72
CA PHE A 138 6.41 -3.84 19.49
C PHE A 138 4.88 -3.92 19.49
N THR A 139 4.23 -3.09 18.67
CA THR A 139 2.78 -3.05 18.52
C THR A 139 2.41 -3.41 17.08
N THR A 140 1.57 -4.42 16.93
CA THR A 140 1.02 -4.82 15.63
C THR A 140 0.07 -3.77 15.07
N ARG A 141 0.01 -3.69 13.75
CA ARG A 141 -0.99 -2.92 12.99
C ARG A 141 -2.41 -3.12 13.51
N ARG A 142 -3.21 -2.05 13.45
CA ARG A 142 -4.67 -2.13 13.63
C ARG A 142 -5.30 -2.95 12.51
N ASP A 143 -6.57 -3.29 12.69
CA ASP A 143 -7.35 -3.89 11.63
C ASP A 143 -7.56 -2.89 10.48
N PHE A 144 -7.50 -3.38 9.24
CA PHE A 144 -7.81 -2.59 8.04
C PHE A 144 -9.27 -2.70 7.65
N GLU A 145 -10.05 -3.54 8.29
CA GLU A 145 -11.48 -3.65 8.05
C GLU A 145 -12.22 -2.44 8.65
N HIS A 146 -11.75 -1.88 9.77
CA HIS A 146 -12.45 -0.85 10.54
C HIS A 146 -11.97 0.58 10.26
N GLY A 147 -12.91 1.53 10.25
CA GLY A 147 -12.66 2.98 10.27
C GLY A 147 -12.69 3.53 11.71
N PHE A 148 -13.16 4.77 11.86
CA PHE A 148 -13.16 5.51 13.12
C PHE A 148 -14.56 5.94 13.61
N GLY A 149 -15.62 5.23 13.20
CA GLY A 149 -17.00 5.65 13.46
C GLY A 149 -17.49 6.67 12.44
N GLY A 150 -18.79 7.00 12.46
CA GLY A 150 -19.41 7.93 11.50
C GLY A 150 -20.70 7.37 10.90
N PRO A 151 -21.32 8.07 9.93
CA PRO A 151 -22.64 7.74 9.40
C PRO A 151 -22.66 6.56 8.42
N VAL A 152 -21.50 5.98 8.09
CA VAL A 152 -21.35 4.90 7.10
C VAL A 152 -20.99 3.57 7.78
N LEU A 153 -21.74 2.51 7.45
CA LEU A 153 -21.41 1.13 7.82
C LEU A 153 -21.02 0.32 6.58
N ILE A 154 -19.85 -0.34 6.60
CA ILE A 154 -19.47 -1.35 5.61
C ILE A 154 -19.87 -2.73 6.13
N ILE A 155 -20.69 -3.46 5.37
CA ILE A 155 -21.07 -4.84 5.64
C ILE A 155 -20.29 -5.75 4.70
N HIS A 156 -19.54 -6.68 5.30
CA HIS A 156 -18.66 -7.61 4.61
C HIS A 156 -18.94 -9.06 5.03
N SER A 157 -18.27 -10.01 4.39
CA SER A 157 -18.25 -11.41 4.79
C SER A 157 -16.82 -11.88 5.02
N SER A 158 -16.58 -12.54 6.15
CA SER A 158 -15.31 -13.20 6.45
C SER A 158 -15.02 -14.38 5.52
N ASP A 159 -16.06 -14.96 4.89
CA ASP A 159 -15.92 -16.01 3.88
C ASP A 159 -15.59 -15.45 2.48
N LEU A 160 -15.74 -14.13 2.25
CA LEU A 160 -15.45 -13.46 0.98
C LEU A 160 -14.59 -12.20 1.20
N PRO A 161 -13.25 -12.34 1.40
CA PRO A 161 -12.41 -11.24 1.84
C PRO A 161 -12.37 -10.02 0.92
N PHE A 162 -12.61 -10.18 -0.39
CA PHE A 162 -12.85 -9.06 -1.33
C PHE A 162 -13.81 -7.99 -0.80
N SER A 163 -14.92 -8.39 -0.15
CA SER A 163 -15.92 -7.48 0.39
C SER A 163 -15.37 -6.49 1.43
N LYS A 164 -14.26 -6.83 2.08
CA LYS A 164 -13.58 -6.01 3.09
C LYS A 164 -12.79 -4.86 2.48
N TYR A 165 -12.35 -4.97 1.22
CA TYR A 165 -11.48 -3.99 0.58
C TYR A 165 -12.20 -2.66 0.25
N LEU A 166 -13.53 -2.61 0.37
CA LEU A 166 -14.29 -1.34 0.39
C LEU A 166 -13.75 -0.34 1.44
N SER A 167 -13.20 -0.83 2.55
CA SER A 167 -12.58 0.03 3.58
C SER A 167 -11.33 0.76 3.06
N GLU A 168 -10.53 0.12 2.21
CA GLU A 168 -9.34 0.73 1.60
C GLU A 168 -9.72 1.71 0.49
N ILE A 169 -10.78 1.43 -0.26
CA ILE A 169 -11.39 2.37 -1.22
C ILE A 169 -11.83 3.66 -0.50
N LEU A 170 -12.55 3.55 0.62
CA LEU A 170 -12.95 4.73 1.39
C LEU A 170 -11.74 5.50 1.94
N ARG A 171 -10.69 4.82 2.43
CA ARG A 171 -9.46 5.48 2.88
C ARG A 171 -8.71 6.19 1.74
N ALA A 172 -8.60 5.58 0.56
CA ALA A 172 -8.01 6.22 -0.61
C ALA A 172 -8.74 7.53 -0.95
N GLU A 173 -10.07 7.50 -0.92
CA GLU A 173 -10.96 8.67 -1.09
C GLU A 173 -11.04 9.63 0.11
N GLY A 174 -10.30 9.35 1.20
CA GLY A 174 -10.14 10.24 2.35
C GLY A 174 -11.22 10.13 3.41
N ILE A 175 -12.05 9.09 3.35
CA ILE A 175 -13.13 8.81 4.29
C ILE A 175 -12.61 7.78 5.29
N GLY A 176 -12.14 8.23 6.45
CA GLY A 176 -11.90 7.37 7.63
C GLY A 176 -13.16 7.14 8.48
N SER A 177 -14.22 7.90 8.21
CA SER A 177 -15.41 8.04 9.04
C SER A 177 -16.48 6.97 8.74
N PHE A 178 -16.11 5.70 8.95
CA PHE A 178 -16.99 4.54 8.81
C PHE A 178 -16.78 3.52 9.95
N GLU A 179 -17.77 2.67 10.18
CA GLU A 179 -17.62 1.39 10.88
C GLU A 179 -17.71 0.23 9.89
N SER A 180 -17.41 -0.98 10.35
CA SER A 180 -17.62 -2.19 9.56
C SER A 180 -18.01 -3.37 10.43
N ALA A 181 -18.80 -4.27 9.85
CA ALA A 181 -19.30 -5.47 10.50
C ALA A 181 -19.40 -6.64 9.53
N ASP A 182 -19.10 -7.83 10.04
CA ASP A 182 -19.37 -9.08 9.35
C ASP A 182 -20.89 -9.33 9.31
N ILE A 183 -21.41 -9.80 8.17
CA ILE A 183 -22.83 -10.08 7.94
C ILE A 183 -23.47 -11.01 8.98
N SER A 184 -22.70 -11.91 9.61
CA SER A 184 -23.16 -12.78 10.71
C SER A 184 -23.47 -12.02 12.02
N SER A 185 -22.96 -10.80 12.17
CA SER A 185 -23.15 -9.93 13.35
C SER A 185 -24.23 -8.86 13.16
N VAL A 186 -24.79 -8.72 11.96
CA VAL A 186 -25.71 -7.65 11.59
C VAL A 186 -27.08 -7.84 12.26
N THR A 187 -27.60 -6.75 12.84
CA THR A 187 -28.91 -6.70 13.50
C THR A 187 -29.59 -5.36 13.23
N ALA A 188 -30.92 -5.27 13.37
CA ALA A 188 -31.65 -3.99 13.23
C ALA A 188 -31.03 -2.87 14.08
N LYS A 189 -30.77 -3.15 15.36
CA LYS A 189 -30.12 -2.21 16.28
C LYS A 189 -28.72 -1.76 15.82
N LEU A 190 -28.01 -2.57 15.02
CA LEU A 190 -26.76 -2.13 14.40
C LEU A 190 -27.04 -1.17 13.24
N LEU A 191 -27.99 -1.50 12.36
CA LEU A 191 -28.32 -0.68 11.18
C LEU A 191 -28.90 0.69 11.58
N ASP A 192 -29.75 0.74 12.61
CA ASP A 192 -30.38 1.96 13.14
C ASP A 192 -29.38 2.99 13.72
N ARG A 193 -28.06 2.72 13.68
CA ARG A 193 -26.99 3.64 14.09
C ARG A 193 -26.39 4.46 12.94
N PHE A 194 -26.75 4.16 11.70
CA PHE A 194 -26.10 4.69 10.50
C PHE A 194 -27.14 5.25 9.53
N ASP A 195 -26.71 6.19 8.69
CA ASP A 195 -27.52 6.76 7.62
C ASP A 195 -27.34 5.98 6.31
N LEU A 196 -26.10 5.50 6.06
CA LEU A 196 -25.71 4.80 4.84
C LEU A 196 -25.03 3.45 5.13
N ILE A 197 -25.47 2.41 4.44
CA ILE A 197 -24.84 1.09 4.41
C ILE A 197 -24.20 0.87 3.04
N LEU A 198 -22.92 0.53 3.04
CA LEU A 198 -22.25 -0.11 1.91
C LEU A 198 -22.22 -1.62 2.16
N ILE A 199 -22.86 -2.43 1.32
CA ILE A 199 -22.79 -3.89 1.41
C ILE A 199 -21.95 -4.43 0.25
N GLY A 200 -20.87 -5.14 0.58
CA GLY A 200 -20.04 -5.83 -0.41
C GLY A 200 -20.75 -7.03 -1.04
N GLU A 201 -20.06 -7.78 -1.89
CA GLU A 201 -20.57 -9.08 -2.35
C GLU A 201 -20.65 -10.04 -1.15
N VAL A 202 -21.86 -10.25 -0.62
CA VAL A 202 -22.15 -11.14 0.51
C VAL A 202 -23.42 -11.94 0.23
N PRO A 203 -23.44 -13.27 0.47
CA PRO A 203 -24.67 -14.06 0.45
C PRO A 203 -25.58 -13.64 1.61
N LEU A 204 -26.88 -13.61 1.36
CA LEU A 204 -27.90 -13.30 2.37
C LEU A 204 -28.88 -14.45 2.56
N ASP A 205 -29.39 -14.64 3.77
CA ASP A 205 -30.63 -15.38 3.99
C ASP A 205 -31.88 -14.47 3.84
N ASP A 206 -33.07 -15.07 3.86
CA ASP A 206 -34.34 -14.34 3.70
C ASP A 206 -34.61 -13.35 4.86
N ALA A 207 -34.12 -13.63 6.06
CA ALA A 207 -34.29 -12.77 7.22
C ALA A 207 -33.37 -11.54 7.14
N GLN A 208 -32.13 -11.70 6.68
CA GLN A 208 -31.18 -10.63 6.39
C GLN A 208 -31.67 -9.74 5.23
N ALA A 209 -32.16 -10.33 4.14
CA ALA A 209 -32.73 -9.56 3.03
C ALA A 209 -33.99 -8.77 3.45
N THR A 210 -34.83 -9.36 4.31
CA THR A 210 -35.99 -8.68 4.93
C THR A 210 -35.53 -7.56 5.87
N LEU A 211 -34.45 -7.76 6.62
CA LEU A 211 -33.89 -6.77 7.54
C LEU A 211 -33.43 -5.51 6.78
N PHE A 212 -32.64 -5.67 5.72
CA PHE A 212 -32.22 -4.54 4.89
C PHE A 212 -33.40 -3.83 4.23
N SER A 213 -34.35 -4.57 3.66
CA SER A 213 -35.53 -3.99 3.02
C SER A 213 -36.32 -3.10 3.97
N ARG A 214 -36.58 -3.56 5.20
CA ARG A 214 -37.30 -2.78 6.22
C ARG A 214 -36.54 -1.55 6.69
N TRP A 215 -35.22 -1.63 6.82
CA TRP A 215 -34.39 -0.50 7.24
C TRP A 215 -34.34 0.59 6.17
N VAL A 216 -34.23 0.21 4.89
CA VAL A 216 -34.34 1.16 3.78
C VAL A 216 -35.75 1.75 3.68
N GLU A 217 -36.82 0.94 3.80
CA GLU A 217 -38.21 1.43 3.86
C GLU A 217 -38.46 2.43 5.01
N ALA A 218 -37.66 2.36 6.08
CA ALA A 218 -37.70 3.27 7.22
C ALA A 218 -36.84 4.56 7.06
N GLY A 219 -36.16 4.74 5.93
CA GLY A 219 -35.42 5.97 5.59
C GLY A 219 -33.91 5.78 5.38
N GLY A 220 -33.35 4.60 5.67
CA GLY A 220 -31.93 4.31 5.49
C GLY A 220 -31.51 4.19 4.02
N ASP A 221 -30.23 4.43 3.74
CA ASP A 221 -29.65 4.34 2.40
C ASP A 221 -28.74 3.12 2.21
N LEU A 222 -28.92 2.40 1.11
CA LEU A 222 -28.18 1.17 0.82
C LEU A 222 -27.48 1.27 -0.54
N ILE A 223 -26.16 1.07 -0.58
CA ILE A 223 -25.39 0.81 -1.80
C ILE A 223 -24.87 -0.63 -1.75
N ALA A 224 -25.25 -1.45 -2.73
CA ALA A 224 -24.86 -2.87 -2.80
C ALA A 224 -23.90 -3.16 -3.97
N MET A 225 -22.85 -3.93 -3.70
CA MET A 225 -21.87 -4.42 -4.70
C MET A 225 -22.20 -5.85 -5.07
N ARG A 226 -22.44 -6.13 -6.36
CA ARG A 226 -22.90 -7.43 -6.89
C ARG A 226 -23.94 -8.11 -5.96
N PRO A 227 -25.12 -7.49 -5.77
CA PRO A 227 -26.05 -7.84 -4.71
C PRO A 227 -26.54 -9.30 -4.77
N ASP A 228 -26.74 -9.92 -3.60
CA ASP A 228 -27.55 -11.15 -3.50
C ASP A 228 -28.92 -10.90 -4.13
N LYS A 229 -29.38 -11.86 -4.93
CA LYS A 229 -30.62 -11.77 -5.72
C LYS A 229 -31.87 -11.45 -4.87
N LYS A 230 -31.86 -11.75 -3.58
CA LYS A 230 -32.95 -11.39 -2.63
C LYS A 230 -33.14 -9.88 -2.49
N LEU A 231 -32.10 -9.07 -2.72
CA LEU A 231 -32.20 -7.61 -2.71
C LEU A 231 -32.65 -7.01 -4.06
N ALA A 232 -32.75 -7.80 -5.13
CA ALA A 232 -33.02 -7.26 -6.47
C ALA A 232 -34.30 -6.39 -6.53
N SER A 233 -35.39 -6.85 -5.91
CA SER A 233 -36.65 -6.08 -5.84
C SER A 233 -36.50 -4.73 -5.13
N LEU A 234 -35.80 -4.72 -3.98
CA LEU A 234 -35.49 -3.51 -3.21
C LEU A 234 -34.69 -2.52 -4.07
N LEU A 235 -33.67 -3.01 -4.76
CA LEU A 235 -32.75 -2.24 -5.61
C LEU A 235 -33.37 -1.79 -6.96
N GLY A 236 -34.61 -2.20 -7.27
CA GLY A 236 -35.26 -1.84 -8.52
C GLY A 236 -34.77 -2.64 -9.72
N LEU A 237 -34.25 -3.84 -9.46
CA LEU A 237 -33.66 -4.74 -10.44
C LEU A 237 -34.55 -5.97 -10.66
N GLN A 238 -34.57 -6.45 -11.90
CA GLN A 238 -35.07 -7.77 -12.27
C GLN A 238 -33.92 -8.58 -12.85
N ASP A 239 -33.55 -9.68 -12.19
CA ASP A 239 -32.45 -10.55 -12.58
C ASP A 239 -32.76 -11.31 -13.88
N LYS A 240 -31.79 -11.39 -14.79
CA LYS A 240 -31.88 -12.21 -16.01
C LYS A 240 -31.38 -13.65 -15.81
N GLY A 241 -30.67 -13.93 -14.72
CA GLY A 241 -29.98 -15.22 -14.54
C GLY A 241 -28.75 -15.37 -15.43
N GLU A 242 -28.20 -14.25 -15.92
CA GLU A 242 -27.05 -14.15 -16.81
C GLU A 242 -26.00 -13.22 -16.20
N SER A 243 -24.73 -13.37 -16.61
CA SER A 243 -23.63 -12.48 -16.23
C SER A 243 -22.75 -12.13 -17.43
N LEU A 244 -22.19 -10.92 -17.39
CA LEU A 244 -21.11 -10.48 -18.27
C LEU A 244 -19.82 -10.52 -17.44
N THR A 245 -18.82 -11.29 -17.86
CA THR A 245 -17.52 -11.37 -17.18
C THR A 245 -16.51 -10.56 -17.96
N GLU A 246 -15.85 -9.63 -17.26
CA GLU A 246 -15.11 -8.51 -17.83
C GLU A 246 -15.97 -7.59 -18.71
N GLY A 247 -15.59 -6.33 -18.83
CA GLY A 247 -16.24 -5.44 -19.79
C GLY A 247 -15.96 -3.99 -19.51
N TYR A 248 -16.87 -3.14 -20.00
CA TYR A 248 -16.79 -1.71 -19.87
C TYR A 248 -18.06 -1.16 -19.23
N LEU A 249 -17.97 0.04 -18.66
CA LEU A 249 -19.11 0.87 -18.32
C LEU A 249 -18.98 2.26 -18.95
N LEU A 250 -20.12 2.87 -19.25
CA LEU A 250 -20.22 4.30 -19.56
C LEU A 250 -21.11 4.97 -18.50
N ILE A 251 -20.66 6.08 -17.95
CA ILE A 251 -21.28 6.81 -16.85
C ILE A 251 -22.06 7.99 -17.43
N ASP A 252 -23.28 8.27 -16.92
CA ASP A 252 -23.97 9.50 -17.27
C ASP A 252 -23.31 10.70 -16.58
N THR A 253 -22.56 11.47 -17.35
CA THR A 253 -21.87 12.68 -16.87
C THR A 253 -22.74 13.94 -16.92
N VAL A 254 -23.98 13.86 -17.43
CA VAL A 254 -24.91 14.99 -17.51
C VAL A 254 -25.55 15.25 -16.14
N SER A 255 -25.94 14.19 -15.44
CA SER A 255 -26.61 14.24 -14.13
C SER A 255 -25.67 13.89 -12.96
N ALA A 256 -26.07 14.25 -11.75
CA ALA A 256 -25.43 13.72 -10.54
C ALA A 256 -25.91 12.27 -10.33
N PRO A 257 -25.06 11.36 -9.82
CA PRO A 257 -23.71 11.59 -9.29
C PRO A 257 -22.56 11.54 -10.32
N GLY A 258 -22.83 11.25 -11.60
CA GLY A 258 -21.78 11.03 -12.61
C GLY A 258 -21.08 12.29 -13.15
N ARG A 259 -21.58 13.50 -12.87
CA ARG A 259 -20.92 14.77 -13.24
C ARG A 259 -19.43 14.76 -12.88
N GLY A 260 -18.58 15.23 -13.80
CA GLY A 260 -17.13 15.41 -13.58
C GLY A 260 -16.30 14.12 -13.49
N ILE A 261 -16.94 12.94 -13.55
CA ILE A 261 -16.28 11.67 -13.87
C ILE A 261 -16.07 11.62 -15.41
N THR A 262 -15.16 10.78 -15.88
CA THR A 262 -14.87 10.61 -17.31
C THR A 262 -16.11 10.21 -18.13
N GLY A 263 -16.34 10.91 -19.24
CA GLY A 263 -17.38 10.59 -20.22
C GLY A 263 -16.94 9.57 -21.28
N GLN A 264 -15.85 8.84 -21.05
CA GLN A 264 -15.36 7.76 -21.91
C GLN A 264 -15.73 6.40 -21.32
N THR A 265 -15.88 5.38 -22.18
CA THR A 265 -16.00 3.99 -21.71
C THR A 265 -14.72 3.55 -20.99
N ILE A 266 -14.87 3.08 -19.76
CA ILE A 266 -13.81 2.55 -18.90
C ILE A 266 -14.08 1.09 -18.55
N GLN A 267 -13.06 0.31 -18.23
CA GLN A 267 -13.24 -1.10 -17.86
C GLN A 267 -13.68 -1.30 -16.40
N TYR A 268 -14.34 -2.44 -16.17
CA TYR A 268 -14.41 -3.11 -14.87
C TYR A 268 -13.93 -4.55 -15.03
N HIS A 269 -13.50 -5.17 -13.93
CA HIS A 269 -13.06 -6.56 -13.89
C HIS A 269 -13.90 -7.44 -12.96
N GLY A 270 -13.93 -8.73 -13.25
CA GLY A 270 -14.82 -9.70 -12.63
C GLY A 270 -16.18 -9.76 -13.33
N SER A 271 -17.14 -10.43 -12.69
CA SER A 271 -18.49 -10.61 -13.23
C SER A 271 -19.44 -9.49 -12.80
N ALA A 272 -20.11 -8.89 -13.78
CA ALA A 272 -21.34 -8.12 -13.61
C ALA A 272 -22.55 -9.02 -13.85
N ASP A 273 -23.50 -9.00 -12.94
CA ASP A 273 -24.76 -9.71 -13.10
C ASP A 273 -25.74 -8.87 -13.95
N LEU A 274 -26.48 -9.52 -14.86
CA LEU A 274 -27.28 -8.83 -15.86
C LEU A 274 -28.73 -8.62 -15.38
N TYR A 275 -29.13 -7.36 -15.22
CA TYR A 275 -30.47 -6.96 -14.77
C TYR A 275 -31.24 -6.13 -15.82
N THR A 276 -32.57 -6.10 -15.74
CA THR A 276 -33.38 -4.97 -16.24
C THR A 276 -33.79 -4.06 -15.09
N LEU A 277 -34.01 -2.77 -15.37
CA LEU A 277 -34.51 -1.80 -14.40
C LEU A 277 -36.03 -1.86 -14.30
N ASN A 278 -36.54 -1.79 -13.08
CA ASN A 278 -37.95 -1.60 -12.75
C ASN A 278 -38.31 -0.11 -12.82
N GLU A 279 -39.61 0.18 -13.02
CA GLU A 279 -40.12 1.56 -13.02
C GLU A 279 -39.73 2.33 -11.74
N GLY A 280 -39.37 3.60 -11.88
CA GLY A 280 -38.86 4.43 -10.78
C GLY A 280 -37.38 4.24 -10.44
N THR A 281 -36.64 3.46 -11.23
CA THR A 281 -35.18 3.25 -11.05
C THR A 281 -34.38 4.01 -12.11
N THR A 282 -33.41 4.79 -11.68
CA THR A 282 -32.52 5.61 -12.52
C THR A 282 -31.23 4.85 -12.82
N GLU A 283 -30.82 4.82 -14.08
CA GLU A 283 -29.50 4.34 -14.49
C GLU A 283 -28.45 5.43 -14.29
N ILE A 284 -27.34 5.12 -13.61
CA ILE A 284 -26.19 6.01 -13.41
C ILE A 284 -25.04 5.65 -14.36
N ALA A 285 -24.89 4.36 -14.65
CA ALA A 285 -23.95 3.86 -15.64
C ALA A 285 -24.49 2.61 -16.33
N ARG A 286 -24.12 2.41 -17.60
CA ARG A 286 -24.53 1.28 -18.45
C ARG A 286 -23.38 0.31 -18.69
N LEU A 287 -23.67 -0.99 -18.69
CA LEU A 287 -22.69 -2.02 -19.07
C LEU A 287 -22.50 -2.06 -20.59
N TYR A 288 -21.25 -2.31 -20.99
CA TYR A 288 -20.79 -2.39 -22.37
C TYR A 288 -19.98 -3.69 -22.53
N SER A 289 -20.27 -4.49 -23.56
CA SER A 289 -19.59 -5.78 -23.79
C SER A 289 -18.20 -5.62 -24.44
N ASN A 290 -17.89 -4.41 -24.90
CA ASN A 290 -16.57 -3.94 -25.34
C ASN A 290 -16.62 -2.40 -25.38
N VAL A 291 -15.49 -1.74 -25.66
CA VAL A 291 -15.33 -0.27 -25.66
C VAL A 291 -16.40 0.54 -26.41
N SER A 292 -17.12 -0.05 -27.38
CA SER A 292 -18.14 0.61 -28.21
C SER A 292 -19.54 0.00 -28.15
N ASN A 293 -19.71 -1.25 -27.69
CA ASN A 293 -20.98 -1.97 -27.77
C ASN A 293 -21.75 -1.93 -26.45
N ALA A 294 -22.76 -1.05 -26.38
CA ALA A 294 -23.67 -0.95 -25.24
C ALA A 294 -24.53 -2.22 -25.08
N THR A 295 -24.68 -2.69 -23.85
CA THR A 295 -25.70 -3.69 -23.48
C THR A 295 -26.99 -2.99 -23.03
N PRO A 296 -28.15 -3.68 -22.97
CA PRO A 296 -29.37 -3.12 -22.38
C PRO A 296 -29.39 -3.25 -20.84
N ASN A 297 -28.22 -3.36 -20.19
CA ASN A 297 -28.10 -3.67 -18.77
C ASN A 297 -27.39 -2.54 -18.00
N PRO A 298 -27.86 -2.19 -16.79
CA PRO A 298 -27.21 -1.19 -15.95
C PRO A 298 -25.91 -1.76 -15.35
N ALA A 299 -24.88 -0.90 -15.28
CA ALA A 299 -23.70 -1.13 -14.45
C ALA A 299 -23.93 -0.58 -13.03
N ILE A 300 -24.56 0.59 -12.95
CA ILE A 300 -24.88 1.28 -11.69
C ILE A 300 -26.28 1.87 -11.79
N SER A 301 -27.09 1.73 -10.74
CA SER A 301 -28.45 2.27 -10.67
C SER A 301 -28.81 2.74 -9.26
N ILE A 302 -29.83 3.61 -9.15
CA ILE A 302 -30.38 4.11 -7.89
C ILE A 302 -31.90 4.29 -7.98
N ARG A 303 -32.61 4.12 -6.87
CA ARG A 303 -34.02 4.49 -6.70
C ARG A 303 -34.33 4.95 -5.28
N ASN A 304 -35.48 5.61 -5.15
CA ASN A 304 -36.11 5.86 -3.85
C ASN A 304 -36.98 4.66 -3.44
N VAL A 305 -37.15 4.47 -2.14
CA VAL A 305 -37.85 3.35 -1.51
C VAL A 305 -38.60 3.86 -0.27
N GLY A 306 -39.89 3.53 -0.19
CA GLY A 306 -40.76 3.94 0.92
C GLY A 306 -41.08 5.44 0.96
N ASP A 307 -42.03 5.80 1.81
CA ASP A 307 -42.45 7.20 2.02
C ASP A 307 -41.51 7.95 2.99
N ALA A 308 -40.59 7.25 3.66
CA ALA A 308 -39.62 7.80 4.61
C ALA A 308 -38.35 8.38 3.95
N GLY A 309 -38.24 8.32 2.61
CA GLY A 309 -37.09 8.87 1.88
C GLY A 309 -35.84 8.00 1.89
N GLY A 310 -35.97 6.69 2.07
CA GLY A 310 -34.85 5.76 1.90
C GLY A 310 -34.47 5.59 0.43
N GLN A 311 -33.21 5.23 0.18
CA GLN A 311 -32.71 5.01 -1.18
C GLN A 311 -31.94 3.70 -1.29
N ALA A 312 -32.04 3.08 -2.46
CA ALA A 312 -31.40 1.81 -2.77
C ALA A 312 -30.65 1.93 -4.10
N ALA A 313 -29.35 1.66 -4.09
CA ALA A 313 -28.47 1.72 -5.23
C ALA A 313 -27.63 0.44 -5.37
N ALA A 314 -27.30 0.08 -6.60
CA ALA A 314 -26.56 -1.14 -6.91
C ALA A 314 -25.43 -0.85 -7.89
N PHE A 315 -24.23 -1.36 -7.58
CA PHE A 315 -23.24 -1.74 -8.58
C PHE A 315 -23.53 -3.20 -8.95
N THR A 316 -23.75 -3.49 -10.22
CA THR A 316 -24.12 -4.85 -10.67
C THR A 316 -22.93 -5.82 -10.71
N TYR A 317 -21.72 -5.30 -10.46
CA TYR A 317 -20.45 -5.99 -10.30
C TYR A 317 -19.84 -5.69 -8.92
N ASP A 318 -18.81 -6.45 -8.53
CA ASP A 318 -18.05 -6.19 -7.31
C ASP A 318 -16.97 -5.14 -7.56
N LEU A 319 -17.22 -3.90 -7.11
CA LEU A 319 -16.28 -2.80 -7.24
C LEU A 319 -14.95 -3.07 -6.52
N ALA A 320 -14.97 -3.77 -5.38
CA ALA A 320 -13.76 -4.04 -4.61
C ALA A 320 -12.80 -4.95 -5.37
N ARG A 321 -13.33 -6.06 -5.91
CA ARG A 321 -12.60 -6.95 -6.83
C ARG A 321 -12.15 -6.23 -8.10
N SER A 322 -13.01 -5.42 -8.71
CA SER A 322 -12.65 -4.66 -9.91
C SER A 322 -11.45 -3.74 -9.67
N VAL A 323 -11.44 -2.99 -8.56
CA VAL A 323 -10.32 -2.10 -8.19
C VAL A 323 -9.04 -2.90 -7.96
N ILE A 324 -9.09 -4.01 -7.21
CA ILE A 324 -7.92 -4.89 -6.99
C ILE A 324 -7.38 -5.39 -8.32
N TYR A 325 -8.22 -5.93 -9.21
CA TYR A 325 -7.80 -6.50 -10.49
C TYR A 325 -7.33 -5.45 -11.49
N THR A 326 -7.92 -4.25 -11.54
CA THR A 326 -7.37 -3.13 -12.34
C THR A 326 -5.96 -2.76 -11.87
N ARG A 327 -5.72 -2.81 -10.55
CA ARG A 327 -4.44 -2.40 -9.93
C ARG A 327 -3.34 -3.45 -9.98
N GLN A 328 -3.68 -4.72 -9.81
CA GLN A 328 -2.72 -5.83 -9.71
C GLN A 328 -2.65 -6.68 -10.97
N GLY A 329 -3.61 -6.56 -11.89
CA GLY A 329 -3.65 -7.32 -13.13
C GLY A 329 -4.52 -8.57 -13.03
N ASN A 330 -4.37 -9.46 -14.00
CA ASN A 330 -5.14 -10.70 -14.12
C ASN A 330 -4.58 -11.79 -13.19
N PRO A 331 -5.33 -12.25 -12.17
CA PRO A 331 -4.88 -13.33 -11.29
C PRO A 331 -4.72 -14.67 -12.01
N ALA A 332 -5.37 -14.89 -13.16
CA ALA A 332 -5.21 -16.10 -13.97
C ALA A 332 -3.87 -16.14 -14.73
N TRP A 333 -3.14 -15.01 -14.79
CA TRP A 333 -1.81 -14.91 -15.40
C TRP A 333 -0.69 -14.90 -14.34
N ALA A 334 -1.01 -15.16 -13.06
CA ALA A 334 -0.03 -15.21 -11.98
C ALA A 334 1.00 -16.32 -12.19
N GLY A 335 2.27 -15.94 -12.33
CA GLY A 335 3.37 -16.87 -12.63
C GLY A 335 3.42 -17.35 -14.09
N ASP A 336 2.62 -16.76 -14.98
CA ASP A 336 2.72 -16.98 -16.43
C ASP A 336 3.64 -15.95 -17.07
N GLU A 337 4.50 -16.38 -17.98
CA GLU A 337 5.35 -15.50 -18.79
C GLU A 337 4.58 -15.15 -20.07
N ARG A 338 4.42 -13.85 -20.36
CA ARG A 338 3.51 -13.36 -21.40
C ARG A 338 4.13 -12.36 -22.37
N ASP A 339 5.14 -11.58 -21.97
CA ASP A 339 5.74 -10.53 -22.81
C ASP A 339 6.94 -10.97 -23.67
N GLY A 340 7.35 -12.24 -23.55
CA GLY A 340 8.47 -12.87 -24.27
C GLY A 340 9.82 -12.74 -23.55
N ASN A 341 9.83 -12.29 -22.29
CA ASN A 341 11.04 -12.17 -21.48
C ASN A 341 11.13 -13.32 -20.47
N SER A 342 12.30 -13.96 -20.36
CA SER A 342 12.46 -15.13 -19.45
C SER A 342 12.23 -14.85 -17.96
N VAL A 343 12.11 -13.58 -17.55
CA VAL A 343 11.82 -13.16 -16.17
C VAL A 343 10.38 -12.67 -16.09
N ILE A 344 9.56 -13.35 -15.28
CA ILE A 344 8.18 -12.98 -15.01
C ILE A 344 8.17 -11.75 -14.09
N ARG A 345 7.35 -10.76 -14.43
CA ARG A 345 7.24 -9.46 -13.77
C ARG A 345 5.77 -9.10 -13.53
N PRO A 346 5.49 -8.01 -12.78
CA PRO A 346 4.14 -7.44 -12.73
C PRO A 346 3.62 -6.89 -14.06
N ASN A 347 4.35 -7.03 -15.18
CA ASN A 347 3.90 -6.66 -16.52
C ASN A 347 3.11 -7.78 -17.19
N ASP A 348 3.53 -9.03 -16.98
CA ASP A 348 2.86 -10.22 -17.51
C ASP A 348 1.40 -10.30 -17.06
N LEU A 349 1.11 -9.89 -15.81
CA LEU A 349 -0.26 -9.76 -15.27
C LEU A 349 -1.18 -8.82 -16.08
N PHE A 350 -0.65 -8.07 -17.06
CA PHE A 350 -1.41 -7.15 -17.90
C PHE A 350 -1.22 -7.37 -19.40
N PHE A 351 -0.16 -8.08 -19.81
CA PHE A 351 0.22 -8.25 -21.21
C PHE A 351 -0.63 -9.35 -21.87
N GLY A 352 -1.49 -8.95 -22.81
CA GLY A 352 -2.42 -9.88 -23.46
C GLY A 352 -1.81 -10.69 -24.60
N ALA A 353 -0.87 -10.10 -25.36
CA ALA A 353 -0.43 -10.57 -26.67
C ALA A 353 0.63 -11.69 -26.65
N LYS A 354 0.47 -12.68 -25.78
CA LYS A 354 1.38 -13.82 -25.63
C LYS A 354 1.37 -14.73 -26.88
N GLU A 355 2.54 -15.15 -27.34
CA GLU A 355 2.64 -16.11 -28.46
C GLU A 355 1.94 -17.44 -28.10
N GLY A 356 0.93 -17.81 -28.91
CA GLY A 356 0.13 -19.02 -28.72
C GLY A 356 -1.05 -18.88 -27.73
N ASP A 357 -1.19 -17.73 -27.05
CA ASP A 357 -2.31 -17.41 -26.14
C ASP A 357 -2.62 -15.90 -26.21
N GLU A 358 -2.90 -15.41 -27.42
CA GLU A 358 -3.24 -14.01 -27.66
C GLU A 358 -4.61 -13.66 -27.05
N GLN A 359 -4.60 -12.77 -26.07
CA GLN A 359 -5.78 -12.20 -25.42
C GLN A 359 -5.68 -10.65 -25.47
N PRO A 360 -6.77 -9.90 -25.23
CA PRO A 360 -6.67 -8.46 -25.00
C PRO A 360 -5.73 -8.15 -23.83
N ASP A 361 -5.02 -7.02 -23.86
CA ASP A 361 -4.34 -6.49 -22.67
C ASP A 361 -5.37 -6.33 -21.54
N TRP A 362 -4.98 -6.64 -20.29
CA TRP A 362 -5.90 -6.68 -19.16
C TRP A 362 -6.60 -5.32 -18.96
N ASN A 363 -5.80 -4.27 -18.79
CA ASN A 363 -6.25 -2.89 -18.87
C ASN A 363 -6.14 -2.38 -20.31
N ASP A 364 -7.12 -1.59 -20.77
CA ASP A 364 -7.20 -1.05 -22.12
C ASP A 364 -6.19 0.07 -22.28
N PHE A 365 -5.06 -0.25 -22.91
CA PHE A 365 -4.00 0.71 -23.15
C PHE A 365 -4.40 1.87 -24.09
N ASN A 366 -5.56 1.83 -24.76
CA ASN A 366 -6.12 2.98 -25.49
C ASN A 366 -6.85 3.96 -24.56
N ARG A 367 -7.24 3.52 -23.37
CA ARG A 367 -7.80 4.33 -22.28
C ARG A 367 -6.80 4.64 -21.17
N ILE A 368 -5.53 4.23 -21.31
CA ILE A 368 -4.49 4.31 -20.26
C ILE A 368 -4.30 5.70 -19.64
N ALA A 369 -4.65 6.77 -20.35
CA ALA A 369 -4.63 8.14 -19.82
C ALA A 369 -5.59 8.38 -18.64
N ILE A 370 -6.59 7.52 -18.46
CA ILE A 370 -7.62 7.59 -17.43
C ILE A 370 -7.22 6.70 -16.25
N PRO A 371 -7.24 7.19 -15.00
CA PRO A 371 -7.10 6.35 -13.82
C PRO A 371 -8.43 5.62 -13.55
N VAL A 372 -8.70 4.54 -14.30
CA VAL A 372 -10.02 3.87 -14.31
C VAL A 372 -10.45 3.27 -12.96
N ALA A 373 -9.51 2.93 -12.06
CA ALA A 373 -9.83 2.54 -10.70
C ALA A 373 -10.18 3.77 -9.84
N ASP A 374 -9.47 4.89 -9.99
CA ASP A 374 -9.75 6.11 -9.20
C ASP A 374 -11.08 6.75 -9.64
N GLU A 375 -11.40 6.77 -10.94
CA GLU A 375 -12.69 7.29 -11.44
C GLU A 375 -13.89 6.48 -10.88
N GLN A 376 -13.75 5.15 -10.73
CA GLN A 376 -14.80 4.31 -10.14
C GLN A 376 -14.95 4.52 -8.63
N GLN A 377 -13.84 4.64 -7.89
CA GLN A 377 -13.86 5.00 -6.46
C GLN A 377 -14.46 6.40 -6.24
N ARG A 378 -14.12 7.35 -7.10
CA ARG A 378 -14.69 8.71 -7.10
C ARG A 378 -16.19 8.70 -7.39
N LEU A 379 -16.66 7.86 -8.31
CA LEU A 379 -18.09 7.70 -8.60
C LEU A 379 -18.85 7.10 -7.41
N LEU A 380 -18.27 6.12 -6.69
CA LEU A 380 -18.86 5.64 -5.43
C LEU A 380 -19.03 6.81 -4.46
N VAL A 381 -17.99 7.61 -4.21
CA VAL A 381 -18.09 8.73 -3.26
C VAL A 381 -19.03 9.84 -3.75
N ASN A 382 -19.14 10.08 -5.06
CA ASN A 382 -20.16 10.98 -5.59
C ASN A 382 -21.58 10.43 -5.33
N LEU A 383 -21.81 9.13 -5.47
CA LEU A 383 -23.08 8.47 -5.16
C LEU A 383 -23.39 8.52 -3.65
N MET A 384 -22.39 8.29 -2.78
CA MET A 384 -22.55 8.41 -1.32
C MET A 384 -22.97 9.82 -0.91
N ASN A 385 -22.32 10.87 -1.45
CA ASN A 385 -22.68 12.26 -1.18
C ASN A 385 -24.09 12.61 -1.72
N PHE A 386 -24.48 12.04 -2.86
CA PHE A 386 -25.79 12.24 -3.46
C PHE A 386 -26.92 11.60 -2.62
N MET A 387 -26.69 10.41 -2.08
CA MET A 387 -27.70 9.72 -1.25
C MET A 387 -27.85 10.36 0.13
N LEU A 388 -26.74 10.76 0.73
CA LEU A 388 -26.71 11.41 2.04
C LEU A 388 -27.10 12.90 2.01
N GLU A 389 -27.51 13.45 0.87
CA GLU A 389 -27.96 14.83 0.76
C GLU A 389 -29.20 15.06 1.65
N GLY A 390 -29.09 16.00 2.60
CA GLY A 390 -30.15 16.26 3.58
C GLY A 390 -30.16 15.32 4.79
N LYS A 391 -29.31 14.29 4.84
CA LYS A 391 -29.19 13.34 5.96
C LYS A 391 -27.91 13.57 6.76
N ALA A 392 -26.77 13.12 6.26
CA ALA A 392 -25.48 13.19 6.96
C ALA A 392 -24.34 13.53 6.00
N PRO A 393 -23.88 14.80 5.94
CA PRO A 393 -22.76 15.21 5.10
C PRO A 393 -21.51 14.37 5.39
N LEU A 394 -20.70 14.10 4.35
CA LEU A 394 -19.43 13.37 4.48
C LEU A 394 -18.21 14.31 4.36
N PRO A 395 -17.75 14.92 5.47
CA PRO A 395 -16.39 15.43 5.57
C PRO A 395 -15.37 14.35 5.17
N ARG A 396 -14.40 14.71 4.31
CA ARG A 396 -13.33 13.80 3.89
C ARG A 396 -11.99 14.50 3.65
N LEU A 397 -10.89 13.76 3.69
CA LEU A 397 -9.54 14.30 3.61
C LEU A 397 -8.99 14.32 2.17
N TRP A 398 -8.43 15.46 1.77
CA TRP A 398 -7.76 15.62 0.47
C TRP A 398 -6.53 14.72 0.34
N TYR A 399 -6.19 14.33 -0.90
CA TYR A 399 -5.24 13.25 -1.22
C TYR A 399 -3.79 13.52 -0.81
N PHE A 400 -3.26 14.71 -1.10
CA PHE A 400 -1.84 15.05 -0.94
C PHE A 400 -1.64 16.33 -0.12
N PRO A 401 -0.45 16.59 0.43
CA PRO A 401 -0.17 17.78 1.24
C PRO A 401 -0.64 19.10 0.64
N LYS A 402 -1.08 20.02 1.50
CA LYS A 402 -1.39 21.43 1.17
C LYS A 402 -2.47 21.65 0.10
N GLY A 403 -3.09 20.61 -0.46
CA GLY A 403 -3.99 20.71 -1.61
C GLY A 403 -3.34 20.33 -2.95
N HIS A 404 -2.12 19.80 -2.98
CA HIS A 404 -1.47 19.34 -4.21
C HIS A 404 -2.33 18.28 -4.92
N LYS A 405 -2.37 18.36 -6.26
CA LYS A 405 -3.06 17.39 -7.14
C LYS A 405 -2.13 16.30 -7.68
N ALA A 406 -0.82 16.57 -7.67
CA ALA A 406 0.23 15.70 -8.17
C ALA A 406 1.43 15.74 -7.23
N VAL A 407 2.17 14.63 -7.18
CA VAL A 407 3.43 14.46 -6.44
C VAL A 407 4.35 13.59 -7.30
N LEU A 408 5.64 13.92 -7.41
CA LEU A 408 6.63 13.00 -7.98
C LEU A 408 7.35 12.25 -6.86
N VAL A 409 7.23 10.93 -6.86
CA VAL A 409 7.96 10.05 -5.92
C VAL A 409 9.27 9.67 -6.60
N MET A 410 10.32 10.42 -6.29
CA MET A 410 11.62 10.25 -6.89
C MET A 410 12.26 8.97 -6.36
N ALA A 411 12.42 7.97 -7.24
CA ALA A 411 13.03 6.69 -6.93
C ALA A 411 14.02 6.29 -8.04
N SER A 412 15.20 5.85 -7.62
CA SER A 412 16.35 5.52 -8.48
C SER A 412 16.95 4.18 -8.09
N ASP A 413 17.55 3.48 -9.06
CA ASP A 413 18.23 2.20 -8.84
C ASP A 413 19.74 2.39 -9.08
N ASP A 414 20.56 2.31 -8.02
CA ASP A 414 22.02 2.41 -8.12
C ASP A 414 22.64 1.01 -8.22
N HIS A 415 22.92 0.58 -9.45
CA HIS A 415 23.52 -0.72 -9.77
C HIS A 415 25.02 -0.81 -9.47
N GLY A 416 25.49 -0.25 -8.37
CA GLY A 416 26.90 -0.27 -7.99
C GLY A 416 27.72 0.86 -8.63
N THR A 417 27.10 2.01 -8.88
CA THR A 417 27.78 3.18 -9.45
C THR A 417 28.79 3.77 -8.45
N ARG A 418 29.70 4.62 -8.93
CA ARG A 418 30.67 5.30 -8.07
C ARG A 418 30.06 6.44 -7.26
N SER A 419 29.12 7.19 -7.84
CA SER A 419 28.61 8.46 -7.29
C SER A 419 27.20 8.80 -7.76
N GLY A 420 26.47 7.90 -8.43
CA GLY A 420 25.15 8.18 -9.04
C GLY A 420 24.13 8.72 -8.05
N THR A 421 23.96 8.04 -6.90
CA THR A 421 23.14 8.52 -5.78
C THR A 421 23.59 9.90 -5.28
N GLU A 422 24.88 10.08 -4.98
CA GLU A 422 25.47 11.34 -4.47
C GLU A 422 25.24 12.50 -5.46
N ASP A 423 25.64 12.30 -6.72
CA ASP A 423 25.52 13.28 -7.80
C ASP A 423 24.06 13.69 -8.04
N SER A 424 23.08 12.78 -7.87
CA SER A 424 21.65 13.09 -8.03
C SER A 424 21.09 13.84 -6.82
N PHE A 425 21.47 13.44 -5.60
CA PHE A 425 21.03 14.12 -4.38
C PHE A 425 21.60 15.55 -4.29
N GLU A 426 22.87 15.76 -4.64
CA GLU A 426 23.45 17.11 -4.71
C GLU A 426 22.84 17.95 -5.84
N ARG A 427 22.46 17.36 -6.99
CA ARG A 427 21.70 18.08 -8.03
C ARG A 427 20.35 18.58 -7.53
N LEU A 428 19.63 17.78 -6.73
CA LEU A 428 18.36 18.18 -6.12
C LEU A 428 18.56 19.33 -5.11
N LYS A 429 19.53 19.18 -4.19
CA LYS A 429 19.91 20.20 -3.20
C LYS A 429 20.36 21.51 -3.85
N ALA A 430 21.06 21.45 -4.98
CA ALA A 430 21.56 22.64 -5.69
C ALA A 430 20.45 23.50 -6.34
N VAL A 431 19.23 22.97 -6.49
CA VAL A 431 18.10 23.66 -7.13
C VAL A 431 16.84 23.77 -6.26
N GLU A 432 16.90 23.30 -5.01
CA GLU A 432 15.78 23.42 -4.07
C GLU A 432 15.58 24.87 -3.57
N PRO A 433 14.36 25.24 -3.12
CA PRO A 433 14.11 26.59 -2.63
C PRO A 433 14.95 26.94 -1.40
N GLU A 434 15.53 28.15 -1.38
CA GLU A 434 16.28 28.62 -0.21
C GLU A 434 15.38 28.65 1.04
N GLY A 435 15.81 27.97 2.10
CA GLY A 435 15.06 27.89 3.36
C GLY A 435 13.82 27.00 3.31
N CYS A 436 13.73 26.07 2.35
CA CYS A 436 12.65 25.10 2.23
C CYS A 436 12.38 24.32 3.54
N SER A 437 11.11 24.00 3.80
CA SER A 437 10.73 23.07 4.86
C SER A 437 10.70 21.61 4.38
N LEU A 438 11.48 20.75 5.03
CA LEU A 438 11.43 19.30 4.88
C LEU A 438 10.09 18.70 5.32
N ALA A 439 9.56 19.21 6.43
CA ALA A 439 8.29 18.75 6.99
C ALA A 439 7.12 19.10 6.08
N ASP A 440 7.20 20.23 5.36
CA ASP A 440 6.12 20.75 4.53
C ASP A 440 6.31 20.45 3.02
N TRP A 441 7.19 19.52 2.66
CA TRP A 441 7.46 19.03 1.29
C TRP A 441 7.94 20.12 0.31
N GLU A 442 8.68 21.11 0.79
CA GLU A 442 9.26 22.17 -0.05
C GLU A 442 10.68 21.84 -0.52
N CYS A 443 11.41 21.07 0.27
CA CYS A 443 12.74 20.58 -0.08
C CYS A 443 12.66 19.37 -1.01
N PHE A 444 13.56 19.28 -1.99
CA PHE A 444 13.50 18.24 -3.02
C PHE A 444 14.21 16.98 -2.56
N ARG A 445 13.44 15.90 -2.34
CA ARG A 445 13.97 14.64 -1.82
C ARG A 445 13.66 13.47 -2.74
N ALA A 446 14.47 12.44 -2.59
CA ALA A 446 14.45 11.27 -3.42
C ALA A 446 14.84 10.01 -2.64
N THR A 447 14.57 8.88 -3.28
CA THR A 447 14.88 7.54 -2.84
C THR A 447 15.96 6.97 -3.74
N SER A 448 16.95 6.30 -3.15
CA SER A 448 17.89 5.48 -3.92
C SER A 448 17.91 4.06 -3.37
N TRP A 449 17.49 3.12 -4.21
CA TRP A 449 17.66 1.70 -4.00
C TRP A 449 19.05 1.36 -4.48
N ILE A 450 19.98 1.05 -3.57
CA ILE A 450 21.40 0.88 -3.91
C ILE A 450 21.85 -0.56 -3.71
N TYR A 451 22.78 -1.02 -4.54
CA TYR A 451 23.56 -2.20 -4.22
C TYR A 451 24.54 -1.92 -3.08
N THR A 452 24.85 -2.95 -2.28
CA THR A 452 25.88 -2.86 -1.23
C THR A 452 27.30 -2.68 -1.79
N SER A 453 27.47 -2.73 -3.12
CA SER A 453 28.69 -2.40 -3.86
C SER A 453 28.78 -0.95 -4.35
N SER A 454 27.72 -0.14 -4.23
CA SER A 454 27.73 1.27 -4.65
C SER A 454 28.77 2.09 -3.86
N GLY A 455 29.24 3.19 -4.46
CA GLY A 455 30.34 3.99 -3.94
C GLY A 455 30.04 4.75 -2.65
N LEU A 456 28.76 5.00 -2.36
CA LEU A 456 28.29 5.74 -1.19
C LEU A 456 28.81 5.11 0.12
N SER A 457 29.48 5.91 0.95
CA SER A 457 29.96 5.48 2.27
C SER A 457 28.85 5.52 3.33
N ALA A 458 29.10 4.88 4.48
CA ALA A 458 28.17 4.93 5.60
C ALA A 458 28.00 6.34 6.19
N GLU A 459 29.03 7.18 6.13
CA GLU A 459 28.98 8.55 6.64
C GLU A 459 28.16 9.48 5.73
N GLU A 460 28.34 9.37 4.42
CA GLU A 460 27.53 10.09 3.43
C GLU A 460 26.07 9.63 3.48
N ALA A 461 25.81 8.31 3.50
CA ALA A 461 24.46 7.78 3.60
C ALA A 461 23.73 8.26 4.88
N ARG A 462 24.41 8.23 6.04
CA ARG A 462 23.89 8.78 7.31
C ARG A 462 23.60 10.28 7.21
N THR A 463 24.44 11.03 6.50
CA THR A 463 24.26 12.47 6.29
C THR A 463 23.02 12.74 5.44
N TYR A 464 22.90 12.10 4.27
CA TYR A 464 21.73 12.22 3.40
C TYR A 464 20.42 11.78 4.07
N ALA A 465 20.43 10.69 4.85
CA ALA A 465 19.28 10.28 5.64
C ALA A 465 18.88 11.32 6.69
N SER A 466 19.85 11.97 7.34
CA SER A 466 19.56 13.09 8.27
C SER A 466 19.06 14.36 7.57
N GLU A 467 19.36 14.53 6.29
CA GLU A 467 18.82 15.58 5.42
C GLU A 467 17.43 15.23 4.84
N GLY A 468 16.92 14.01 5.05
CA GLY A 468 15.59 13.56 4.62
C GLY A 468 15.53 12.79 3.30
N PHE A 469 16.68 12.37 2.74
CA PHE A 469 16.71 11.41 1.62
C PHE A 469 16.46 9.98 2.12
N ASP A 470 15.89 9.15 1.26
CA ASP A 470 15.59 7.74 1.55
C ASP A 470 16.60 6.84 0.83
N ILE A 471 17.14 5.86 1.53
CA ILE A 471 18.19 4.98 1.03
C ILE A 471 17.93 3.56 1.53
N GLY A 472 17.73 2.63 0.60
CA GLY A 472 17.49 1.22 0.91
C GLY A 472 18.28 0.30 0.01
N VAL A 473 18.26 -1.00 0.29
CA VAL A 473 18.87 -2.00 -0.58
C VAL A 473 17.98 -2.23 -1.81
N HIS A 474 18.61 -2.22 -2.99
CA HIS A 474 18.02 -2.76 -4.21
C HIS A 474 18.24 -4.27 -4.23
N VAL A 475 17.31 -5.04 -3.64
CA VAL A 475 17.43 -6.50 -3.49
C VAL A 475 17.68 -7.14 -4.85
N ASN A 476 18.78 -7.87 -4.99
CA ASN A 476 19.22 -8.37 -6.28
C ASN A 476 18.63 -9.77 -6.55
N THR A 477 17.62 -9.82 -7.40
CA THR A 477 16.96 -11.07 -7.82
C THR A 477 17.82 -11.93 -8.76
N GLY A 478 18.98 -11.43 -9.21
CA GLY A 478 19.76 -12.03 -10.28
C GLY A 478 19.00 -12.09 -11.62
N CYS A 479 17.96 -11.26 -11.79
CA CYS A 479 17.03 -11.30 -12.91
C CYS A 479 16.52 -12.74 -13.17
N SER A 480 16.08 -13.41 -12.12
CA SER A 480 15.72 -14.84 -12.15
C SER A 480 14.42 -15.12 -11.41
N ASN A 481 13.53 -15.88 -12.04
CA ASN A 481 12.28 -16.35 -11.43
C ASN A 481 12.62 -17.23 -10.22
N SER A 482 12.05 -16.90 -9.06
CA SER A 482 12.45 -17.47 -7.78
C SER A 482 11.23 -17.94 -6.99
N PRO A 483 11.22 -19.17 -6.43
CA PRO A 483 10.16 -19.61 -5.54
C PRO A 483 10.00 -18.64 -4.34
N PRO A 484 8.78 -18.43 -3.81
CA PRO A 484 8.53 -17.47 -2.72
C PRO A 484 9.44 -17.60 -1.49
N MET A 485 9.82 -18.83 -1.13
CA MET A 485 10.74 -19.08 -0.01
C MET A 485 12.19 -18.65 -0.31
N ASP A 486 12.63 -18.76 -1.56
CA ASP A 486 13.99 -18.38 -1.95
C ASP A 486 14.08 -16.87 -2.14
N PHE A 487 13.05 -16.24 -2.72
CA PHE A 487 12.91 -14.78 -2.71
C PHE A 487 12.93 -14.21 -1.28
N ALA A 488 12.11 -14.75 -0.37
CA ALA A 488 12.09 -14.29 1.03
C ALA A 488 13.45 -14.49 1.74
N ARG A 489 14.23 -15.52 1.37
CA ARG A 489 15.60 -15.70 1.88
C ARG A 489 16.53 -14.62 1.31
N MET A 490 16.56 -14.44 -0.01
CA MET A 490 17.39 -13.42 -0.69
C MET A 490 17.10 -12.01 -0.13
N PHE A 491 15.82 -11.65 -0.02
CA PHE A 491 15.36 -10.38 0.55
C PHE A 491 15.90 -10.17 1.98
N SER A 492 15.84 -11.20 2.83
CA SER A 492 16.38 -11.14 4.19
C SER A 492 17.92 -11.05 4.25
N HIS A 493 18.60 -11.67 3.29
CA HIS A 493 20.06 -11.73 3.19
C HIS A 493 20.64 -10.41 2.71
N ASP A 494 20.02 -9.79 1.71
CA ASP A 494 20.40 -8.47 1.19
C ASP A 494 20.09 -7.35 2.19
N LEU A 495 18.93 -7.39 2.86
CA LEU A 495 18.62 -6.46 3.97
C LEU A 495 19.64 -6.55 5.11
N TYR A 496 20.08 -7.77 5.48
CA TYR A 496 21.11 -7.95 6.48
C TYR A 496 22.46 -7.39 6.02
N ALA A 497 22.91 -7.73 4.81
CA ALA A 497 24.16 -7.22 4.24
C ALA A 497 24.17 -5.68 4.15
N PHE A 498 23.03 -5.09 3.79
CA PHE A 498 22.84 -3.64 3.75
C PHE A 498 22.93 -3.00 5.14
N ARG A 499 22.20 -3.53 6.14
CA ARG A 499 22.28 -3.04 7.53
C ARG A 499 23.70 -3.17 8.12
N MET A 500 24.44 -4.22 7.76
CA MET A 500 25.84 -4.38 8.19
C MET A 500 26.79 -3.35 7.54
N ARG A 501 26.47 -2.85 6.33
CA ARG A 501 27.22 -1.77 5.67
C ARG A 501 26.79 -0.38 6.14
N TYR A 502 25.51 -0.19 6.44
CA TYR A 502 24.89 1.08 6.77
C TYR A 502 24.14 1.01 8.13
N PRO A 503 24.86 0.81 9.25
CA PRO A 503 24.24 0.54 10.56
C PRO A 503 23.49 1.74 11.15
N ASP A 504 23.81 2.96 10.72
CA ASP A 504 23.21 4.21 11.20
C ASP A 504 22.01 4.68 10.37
N LEU A 505 21.61 3.94 9.32
CA LEU A 505 20.40 4.25 8.55
C LEU A 505 19.13 3.80 9.29
N PRO A 506 17.99 4.49 9.07
CA PRO A 506 16.68 3.98 9.47
C PRO A 506 16.38 2.59 8.89
N ALA A 507 15.48 1.85 9.52
CA ALA A 507 14.97 0.62 8.93
C ALA A 507 14.24 0.93 7.62
N GLN A 508 14.68 0.30 6.52
CA GLN A 508 14.03 0.40 5.22
C GLN A 508 12.55 0.00 5.28
N THR A 509 11.68 0.93 4.89
CA THR A 509 10.22 0.75 4.83
C THR A 509 9.68 0.73 3.40
N GLY A 510 10.46 1.15 2.40
CA GLY A 510 10.12 1.03 0.99
C GLY A 510 10.86 -0.10 0.28
N SER A 511 10.39 -0.50 -0.89
CA SER A 511 11.02 -1.51 -1.72
C SER A 511 10.89 -1.23 -3.22
N ARG A 512 11.90 -1.69 -3.95
CA ARG A 512 11.93 -1.90 -5.39
C ARG A 512 13.04 -2.92 -5.68
N THR A 513 12.68 -4.07 -6.22
CA THR A 513 13.62 -5.18 -6.42
C THR A 513 14.28 -5.15 -7.80
N HIS A 514 15.53 -5.60 -7.89
CA HIS A 514 16.23 -5.61 -9.18
C HIS A 514 15.53 -6.51 -10.19
N CYS A 515 15.44 -6.06 -11.45
CA CYS A 515 14.71 -6.73 -12.53
C CYS A 515 13.21 -7.01 -12.28
N LEU A 516 12.67 -6.64 -11.11
CA LEU A 516 11.25 -6.74 -10.74
C LEU A 516 10.69 -8.16 -10.85
N ALA A 517 11.51 -9.18 -10.55
CA ALA A 517 11.11 -10.57 -10.68
C ALA A 517 9.96 -10.90 -9.72
N TRP A 518 8.81 -11.28 -10.27
CA TRP A 518 7.55 -11.45 -9.55
C TRP A 518 6.85 -12.71 -10.05
N SER A 519 7.10 -13.84 -9.39
CA SER A 519 6.75 -15.16 -9.92
C SER A 519 5.35 -15.69 -9.55
N ASP A 520 4.49 -14.88 -8.91
CA ASP A 520 3.09 -15.24 -8.61
C ASP A 520 2.16 -13.99 -8.50
N TRP A 521 1.14 -14.02 -7.62
CA TRP A 521 0.22 -12.90 -7.41
C TRP A 521 0.70 -11.89 -6.35
N ALA A 522 1.29 -12.35 -5.23
CA ALA A 522 1.45 -11.53 -4.03
C ALA A 522 2.51 -12.01 -3.01
N SER A 523 3.38 -12.96 -3.35
CA SER A 523 4.43 -13.41 -2.43
C SER A 523 5.48 -12.33 -2.13
N THR A 524 5.79 -11.47 -3.11
CA THR A 524 6.69 -10.32 -2.93
C THR A 524 6.21 -9.37 -1.81
N PRO A 525 4.99 -8.77 -1.87
CA PRO A 525 4.51 -7.86 -0.83
C PRO A 525 4.26 -8.55 0.51
N LYS A 526 4.02 -9.87 0.55
CA LYS A 526 3.98 -10.66 1.80
C LYS A 526 5.36 -10.80 2.44
N ALA A 527 6.39 -11.07 1.64
CA ALA A 527 7.77 -11.14 2.13
C ALA A 527 8.25 -9.76 2.60
N GLU A 528 7.94 -8.71 1.84
CA GLU A 528 8.18 -7.31 2.19
C GLU A 528 7.52 -6.91 3.53
N ALA A 529 6.20 -7.12 3.67
CA ALA A 529 5.46 -6.87 4.91
C ALA A 529 6.10 -7.57 6.12
N ARG A 530 6.56 -8.82 5.92
CA ARG A 530 7.18 -9.64 6.96
C ARG A 530 8.49 -9.04 7.49
N TYR A 531 9.23 -8.30 6.67
CA TYR A 531 10.50 -7.65 7.04
C TYR A 531 10.37 -6.15 7.35
N GLY A 532 9.14 -5.61 7.36
CA GLY A 532 8.85 -4.23 7.73
C GLY A 532 8.77 -3.24 6.57
N VAL A 533 8.79 -3.71 5.32
CA VAL A 533 8.43 -2.88 4.17
C VAL A 533 6.91 -2.65 4.14
N ARG A 534 6.53 -1.44 3.76
CA ARG A 534 5.20 -0.83 3.86
C ARG A 534 4.78 -0.10 2.59
N ILE A 535 5.70 0.18 1.67
CA ILE A 535 5.44 0.76 0.35
C ILE A 535 6.33 0.07 -0.69
N ASP A 536 5.76 -0.25 -1.86
CA ASP A 536 6.49 -0.92 -2.95
C ASP A 536 6.24 -0.21 -4.28
N LEU A 537 7.31 -0.07 -5.05
CA LEU A 537 7.34 0.59 -6.36
C LEU A 537 7.59 -0.40 -7.53
N SER A 538 7.39 -1.70 -7.31
CA SER A 538 7.75 -2.73 -8.30
C SER A 538 6.80 -2.85 -9.50
N TYR A 539 5.63 -2.20 -9.47
CA TYR A 539 4.73 -2.14 -10.64
C TYR A 539 5.20 -1.07 -11.62
N TYR A 540 5.64 -1.51 -12.80
CA TYR A 540 6.54 -0.75 -13.67
C TYR A 540 5.99 -0.54 -15.09
N TYR A 541 6.54 0.44 -15.81
CA TYR A 541 6.11 0.87 -17.14
C TYR A 541 7.04 0.35 -18.25
N TRP A 542 6.87 -0.92 -18.63
CA TRP A 542 7.76 -1.64 -19.56
C TRP A 542 7.01 -2.85 -20.17
N PRO A 543 7.37 -3.35 -21.37
CA PRO A 543 8.40 -2.88 -22.29
C PRO A 543 7.90 -1.82 -23.28
N GLY A 544 8.80 -0.98 -23.79
CA GLY A 544 8.45 0.13 -24.69
C GLY A 544 7.60 -0.20 -25.94
N PRO A 545 7.83 -1.34 -26.64
CA PRO A 545 6.97 -1.78 -27.75
C PRO A 545 5.50 -2.02 -27.37
N TRP A 546 5.22 -2.29 -26.10
CA TRP A 546 3.87 -2.45 -25.55
C TRP A 546 3.26 -1.12 -25.08
N ILE A 547 4.05 -0.32 -24.34
CA ILE A 547 3.65 1.02 -23.89
C ILE A 547 3.34 1.94 -25.09
N LYS A 548 4.08 1.83 -26.20
CA LYS A 548 3.90 2.61 -27.44
C LYS A 548 3.90 4.13 -27.20
N GLY A 549 4.73 4.59 -26.28
CA GLY A 549 4.89 6.02 -25.97
C GLY A 549 3.73 6.67 -25.21
N ARG A 550 2.85 5.88 -24.57
CA ARG A 550 1.61 6.38 -23.92
C ARG A 550 1.77 6.61 -22.41
N PRO A 551 1.90 7.87 -21.92
CA PRO A 551 1.83 8.16 -20.49
C PRO A 551 0.40 8.00 -19.96
N GLY A 552 0.27 7.47 -18.74
CA GLY A 552 -1.00 7.21 -18.09
C GLY A 552 -0.86 6.34 -16.84
N PHE A 553 -1.85 5.48 -16.60
CA PHE A 553 -2.02 4.67 -15.40
C PHE A 553 -2.15 3.17 -15.75
N LYS A 554 -1.02 2.45 -15.88
CA LYS A 554 -0.99 0.99 -16.14
C LYS A 554 -1.86 0.21 -15.15
N THR A 555 -1.82 0.60 -13.88
CA THR A 555 -2.58 0.02 -12.76
C THR A 555 -3.94 0.72 -12.54
N GLY A 556 -4.37 1.56 -13.49
CA GLY A 556 -5.60 2.35 -13.40
C GLY A 556 -5.71 3.30 -12.21
N SER A 557 -4.64 3.55 -11.45
CA SER A 557 -4.67 4.39 -10.25
C SER A 557 -3.38 5.19 -10.06
N GLY A 558 -3.54 6.46 -9.66
CA GLY A 558 -2.46 7.32 -9.16
C GLY A 558 -2.35 7.35 -7.64
N LEU A 559 -3.23 6.65 -6.91
CA LEU A 559 -3.29 6.70 -5.45
C LEU A 559 -2.53 5.53 -4.81
N PRO A 560 -1.80 5.73 -3.70
CA PRO A 560 -1.30 4.63 -2.89
C PRO A 560 -2.46 3.88 -2.23
N MET A 561 -2.55 2.56 -2.45
CA MET A 561 -3.49 1.66 -1.77
C MET A 561 -2.79 0.34 -1.48
N ARG A 562 -3.21 -0.36 -0.42
CA ARG A 562 -2.66 -1.66 -0.06
C ARG A 562 -2.82 -2.71 -1.16
N TYR A 563 -1.82 -3.58 -1.30
CA TYR A 563 -1.97 -4.84 -2.02
C TYR A 563 -3.07 -5.71 -1.40
N ALA A 564 -3.70 -6.54 -2.22
CA ALA A 564 -4.59 -7.61 -1.81
C ALA A 564 -4.03 -8.98 -2.23
N ASP A 565 -4.24 -9.99 -1.39
CA ASP A 565 -4.01 -11.39 -1.71
C ASP A 565 -5.04 -11.90 -2.74
N VAL A 566 -4.88 -13.14 -3.22
CA VAL A 566 -5.72 -13.71 -4.28
C VAL A 566 -7.19 -13.88 -3.89
N ASP A 567 -7.49 -13.90 -2.58
CA ASP A 567 -8.83 -13.94 -2.01
C ASP A 567 -9.42 -12.54 -1.67
N GLY A 568 -8.65 -11.47 -1.91
CA GLY A 568 -9.00 -10.09 -1.58
C GLY A 568 -8.46 -9.59 -0.22
N SER A 569 -7.77 -10.43 0.57
CA SER A 569 -7.24 -10.05 1.89
C SER A 569 -6.16 -8.96 1.80
N MET A 570 -6.33 -7.85 2.52
CA MET A 570 -5.35 -6.74 2.52
C MET A 570 -3.99 -7.13 3.11
N ILE A 571 -2.93 -6.90 2.33
CA ILE A 571 -1.52 -7.03 2.70
C ILE A 571 -1.00 -5.64 3.10
N ASN A 572 -0.14 -5.55 4.13
CA ASN A 572 0.27 -4.27 4.70
C ASN A 572 1.39 -3.52 3.93
N VAL A 573 1.32 -3.54 2.59
CA VAL A 573 2.24 -2.82 1.70
C VAL A 573 1.39 -2.00 0.73
N TYR A 574 1.59 -0.68 0.69
CA TYR A 574 0.99 0.20 -0.30
C TYR A 574 1.69 -0.01 -1.65
N GLN A 575 0.92 -0.36 -2.67
CA GLN A 575 1.37 -0.37 -4.06
C GLN A 575 1.38 1.07 -4.60
N VAL A 576 2.52 1.51 -5.12
CA VAL A 576 2.66 2.73 -5.92
C VAL A 576 3.28 2.35 -7.26
N ALA A 577 2.62 2.64 -8.37
CA ALA A 577 3.21 2.35 -9.68
C ALA A 577 4.35 3.32 -10.00
N SER A 578 5.44 2.80 -10.58
CA SER A 578 6.44 3.59 -11.29
C SER A 578 5.89 3.96 -12.67
N HIS A 579 5.20 5.09 -12.73
CA HIS A 579 4.55 5.63 -13.93
C HIS A 579 5.56 6.25 -14.90
N LEU A 580 6.61 6.90 -14.38
CA LEU A 580 7.55 7.71 -15.16
C LEU A 580 8.93 7.06 -15.15
N VAL A 581 9.27 6.43 -16.27
CA VAL A 581 10.32 5.42 -16.36
C VAL A 581 11.18 5.71 -17.59
N ASN A 582 12.48 5.95 -17.42
CA ASN A 582 13.39 6.23 -18.54
C ASN A 582 13.50 5.06 -19.55
N GLU A 583 13.44 3.80 -19.12
CA GLU A 583 13.47 2.62 -20.01
C GLU A 583 12.16 2.33 -20.78
N SER A 584 11.08 3.09 -20.52
CA SER A 584 9.73 2.79 -21.01
C SER A 584 9.51 3.02 -22.50
N GLY A 585 10.51 3.54 -23.22
CA GLY A 585 10.38 3.98 -24.61
C GLY A 585 9.41 5.15 -24.81
N MET A 586 8.99 5.84 -23.75
CA MET A 586 8.24 7.09 -23.84
C MET A 586 9.15 8.28 -24.22
N SER A 587 8.57 9.27 -24.89
CA SER A 587 9.29 10.51 -25.22
C SER A 587 9.38 11.42 -23.99
N PHE A 588 10.59 11.75 -23.57
CA PHE A 588 10.83 12.65 -22.44
C PHE A 588 11.44 13.98 -22.91
N PRO A 589 11.11 15.12 -22.25
CA PRO A 589 10.26 15.24 -21.05
C PRO A 589 8.74 15.16 -21.29
N SER A 590 8.27 15.13 -22.55
CA SER A 590 6.85 15.33 -22.87
C SER A 590 5.86 14.35 -22.23
N ALA A 591 6.28 13.13 -21.89
CA ALA A 591 5.47 12.19 -21.12
C ALA A 591 5.30 12.60 -19.63
N ILE A 592 6.32 13.20 -19.01
CA ILE A 592 6.23 13.78 -17.66
C ILE A 592 5.27 14.98 -17.69
N ASP A 593 5.48 15.89 -18.66
CA ASP A 593 4.62 17.06 -18.88
C ASP A 593 3.14 16.65 -18.99
N THR A 594 2.84 15.71 -19.90
CA THR A 594 1.48 15.21 -20.14
C THR A 594 0.83 14.62 -18.89
N GLN A 595 1.58 13.90 -18.07
CA GLN A 595 1.05 13.25 -16.86
C GLN A 595 0.74 14.29 -15.78
N LEU A 596 1.63 15.26 -15.57
CA LEU A 596 1.42 16.34 -14.59
C LEU A 596 0.31 17.31 -15.03
N ASP A 597 0.22 17.64 -16.33
CA ASP A 597 -0.79 18.56 -16.85
C ASP A 597 -2.22 18.01 -16.73
N ARG A 598 -2.43 16.69 -16.92
CA ARG A 598 -3.73 16.03 -16.68
C ARG A 598 -4.13 16.00 -15.20
N ALA A 599 -3.15 15.93 -14.30
CA ALA A 599 -3.41 15.95 -12.86
C ALA A 599 -3.79 17.36 -12.39
N LEU A 600 -3.08 18.39 -12.87
CA LEU A 600 -3.27 19.78 -12.48
C LEU A 600 -4.47 20.45 -13.18
N GLY A 601 -4.71 20.08 -14.43
CA GLY A 601 -5.72 20.60 -15.34
C GLY A 601 -7.16 20.14 -15.07
N PRO A 602 -8.06 20.25 -16.08
CA PRO A 602 -9.49 20.01 -15.94
C PRO A 602 -9.87 18.52 -15.82
N GLU A 603 -9.06 17.59 -16.32
CA GLU A 603 -9.31 16.14 -16.16
C GLU A 603 -9.28 15.72 -14.68
N GLY A 604 -8.38 16.34 -13.90
CA GLY A 604 -8.23 16.08 -12.47
C GLY A 604 -7.77 14.66 -12.15
N TYR A 605 -6.90 14.10 -12.99
CA TYR A 605 -6.34 12.75 -12.80
C TYR A 605 -5.19 12.80 -11.80
N PHE A 606 -5.54 13.00 -10.53
CA PHE A 606 -4.61 13.19 -9.43
C PHE A 606 -3.73 11.96 -9.19
N GLY A 607 -2.50 12.15 -8.69
CA GLY A 607 -1.66 10.99 -8.35
C GLY A 607 -0.31 11.31 -7.71
N ALA A 608 0.20 10.30 -7.00
CA ALA A 608 1.60 10.18 -6.65
C ALA A 608 2.29 9.33 -7.73
N PHE A 609 3.06 9.98 -8.60
CA PHE A 609 3.68 9.34 -9.74
C PHE A 609 5.08 8.84 -9.36
N GLY A 610 5.19 7.54 -9.16
CA GLY A 610 6.48 6.87 -8.95
C GLY A 610 7.38 6.98 -10.17
N THR A 611 8.68 7.13 -9.93
CA THR A 611 9.69 7.21 -11.00
C THR A 611 10.64 5.99 -11.02
N HIS A 612 11.50 5.94 -12.03
CA HIS A 612 12.67 5.06 -12.12
C HIS A 612 13.75 5.70 -13.00
N TYR A 613 15.02 5.59 -12.58
CA TYR A 613 16.20 5.93 -13.36
C TYR A 613 17.50 5.35 -12.77
N ASP A 614 18.48 5.14 -13.64
CA ASP A 614 19.78 4.50 -13.37
C ASP A 614 20.97 5.45 -13.55
N PHE A 615 20.73 6.75 -13.42
CA PHE A 615 21.72 7.85 -13.50
C PHE A 615 22.47 7.97 -14.85
N SER A 616 22.00 7.32 -15.91
CA SER A 616 22.71 7.18 -17.20
C SER A 616 22.45 8.29 -18.23
N ASP A 617 21.36 9.07 -18.05
CA ASP A 617 20.74 9.90 -19.09
C ASP A 617 20.26 11.29 -18.61
N GLY A 618 20.41 11.59 -17.32
CA GLY A 618 19.89 12.82 -16.71
C GLY A 618 18.36 12.89 -16.61
N PHE A 619 17.67 11.74 -16.52
CA PHE A 619 16.21 11.72 -16.33
C PHE A 619 15.75 12.43 -15.05
N ASP A 620 16.55 12.38 -13.98
CA ASP A 620 16.31 13.10 -12.73
C ASP A 620 16.22 14.62 -12.93
N LEU A 621 17.09 15.19 -13.78
CA LEU A 621 17.03 16.61 -14.16
C LEU A 621 15.75 16.94 -14.94
N GLN A 622 15.28 16.05 -15.81
CA GLN A 622 14.05 16.24 -16.58
C GLN A 622 12.80 16.20 -15.68
N LEU A 623 12.75 15.23 -14.76
CA LEU A 623 11.72 15.14 -13.71
C LEU A 623 11.69 16.40 -12.85
N THR A 624 12.87 16.82 -12.37
CA THR A 624 13.03 18.01 -11.52
C THR A 624 12.56 19.27 -12.24
N ALA A 625 13.01 19.50 -13.48
CA ALA A 625 12.61 20.67 -14.27
C ALA A 625 11.10 20.72 -14.53
N ALA A 626 10.48 19.59 -14.90
CA ALA A 626 9.05 19.50 -15.18
C ALA A 626 8.18 19.70 -13.93
N ALA A 627 8.67 19.26 -12.76
CA ALA A 627 8.01 19.44 -11.46
C ALA A 627 8.12 20.88 -10.95
N VAL A 628 9.32 21.46 -10.97
CA VAL A 628 9.58 22.86 -10.59
C VAL A 628 8.75 23.83 -11.42
N ALA A 629 8.66 23.60 -12.74
CA ALA A 629 7.86 24.43 -13.65
C ALA A 629 6.34 24.42 -13.33
N ARG A 630 5.87 23.47 -12.50
CA ARG A 630 4.46 23.24 -12.17
C ARG A 630 4.12 23.34 -10.69
N GLY A 631 5.10 23.60 -9.82
CA GLY A 631 4.91 23.58 -8.37
C GLY A 631 4.52 22.20 -7.82
N VAL A 632 5.02 21.13 -8.44
CA VAL A 632 4.81 19.74 -8.00
C VAL A 632 5.94 19.33 -7.05
N PRO A 633 5.66 18.81 -5.84
CA PRO A 633 6.69 18.39 -4.89
C PRO A 633 7.42 17.14 -5.38
N LEU A 634 8.73 17.10 -5.08
CA LEU A 634 9.66 16.01 -5.34
C LEU A 634 9.99 15.33 -4.00
N VAL A 635 9.51 14.10 -3.80
CA VAL A 635 9.56 13.43 -2.49
C VAL A 635 10.17 12.03 -2.55
N SER A 636 10.65 11.56 -1.40
CA SER A 636 11.06 10.16 -1.21
C SER A 636 9.87 9.22 -0.97
N ALA A 637 10.10 7.91 -1.11
CA ALA A 637 9.12 6.87 -0.82
C ALA A 637 8.73 6.88 0.67
N GLN A 638 9.70 7.03 1.59
CA GLN A 638 9.45 7.24 3.01
C GLN A 638 8.55 8.46 3.30
N GLN A 639 8.78 9.62 2.66
CA GLN A 639 7.90 10.78 2.83
C GLN A 639 6.47 10.49 2.38
N LEU A 640 6.28 9.86 1.21
CA LEU A 640 4.94 9.48 0.74
C LEU A 640 4.27 8.47 1.67
N LEU A 641 5.01 7.49 2.20
CA LEU A 641 4.50 6.53 3.17
C LEU A 641 4.01 7.23 4.45
N ASP A 642 4.83 8.09 5.04
CA ASP A 642 4.47 8.83 6.26
C ASP A 642 3.24 9.70 6.07
N TRP A 643 3.12 10.36 4.91
CA TRP A 643 1.92 11.11 4.55
C TRP A 643 0.70 10.20 4.37
N THR A 644 0.84 9.11 3.62
CA THR A 644 -0.27 8.18 3.33
C THR A 644 -0.82 7.58 4.61
N GLU A 645 0.05 7.13 5.51
CA GLU A 645 -0.36 6.63 6.83
C GLU A 645 -0.89 7.73 7.75
N GLY A 646 -0.26 8.90 7.78
CA GLY A 646 -0.71 10.03 8.59
C GLY A 646 -2.12 10.48 8.18
N ARG A 647 -2.36 10.62 6.88
CA ARG A 647 -3.68 10.92 6.32
C ARG A 647 -4.69 9.82 6.64
N ASN A 648 -4.33 8.55 6.44
CA ASN A 648 -5.26 7.42 6.65
C ASN A 648 -5.52 7.11 8.14
N ASN A 649 -4.69 7.61 9.07
CA ASN A 649 -4.95 7.62 10.51
C ASN A 649 -5.71 8.88 10.98
N SER A 650 -5.67 9.96 10.20
CA SER A 650 -6.46 11.17 10.44
C SER A 650 -7.92 10.95 10.01
N HIS A 651 -8.88 11.54 10.71
CA HIS A 651 -10.30 11.30 10.46
C HIS A 651 -11.19 12.37 11.08
N PHE A 652 -12.46 12.36 10.68
CA PHE A 652 -13.54 13.10 11.34
C PHE A 652 -14.40 12.13 12.15
N ALA A 653 -14.86 12.55 13.33
CA ALA A 653 -15.71 11.77 14.23
C ALA A 653 -16.86 12.65 14.78
N HIS A 654 -17.84 12.03 15.45
CA HIS A 654 -18.98 12.73 16.06
C HIS A 654 -19.66 13.72 15.09
N ILE A 655 -19.89 13.26 13.85
CA ILE A 655 -20.46 14.06 12.76
C ILE A 655 -21.96 14.19 13.01
N GLU A 656 -22.44 15.40 13.30
CA GLU A 656 -23.83 15.70 13.65
C GLU A 656 -24.35 16.86 12.81
N LEU A 657 -25.49 16.66 12.12
CA LEU A 657 -26.19 17.71 11.38
C LEU A 657 -27.36 18.26 12.20
N SER A 658 -27.48 19.58 12.23
CA SER A 658 -28.62 20.33 12.76
C SER A 658 -29.16 21.32 11.72
N GLN A 659 -30.28 21.99 12.01
CA GLN A 659 -30.88 22.98 11.10
C GLN A 659 -29.98 24.21 10.80
N GLU A 660 -29.02 24.50 11.69
CA GLU A 660 -28.16 25.68 11.62
C GLU A 660 -26.69 25.36 11.31
N ALA A 661 -26.24 24.14 11.59
CA ALA A 661 -24.83 23.76 11.50
C ALA A 661 -24.59 22.26 11.40
N LEU A 662 -23.47 21.92 10.78
CA LEU A 662 -22.79 20.63 10.86
C LEU A 662 -21.65 20.76 11.89
N THR A 663 -21.58 19.85 12.84
CA THR A 663 -20.49 19.75 13.82
C THR A 663 -19.77 18.41 13.69
N PHE A 664 -18.47 18.40 13.95
CA PHE A 664 -17.64 17.19 13.99
C PHE A 664 -16.33 17.44 14.74
N ASP A 665 -15.74 16.39 15.30
CA ASP A 665 -14.37 16.41 15.79
C ASP A 665 -13.43 16.05 14.64
N ALA A 666 -12.30 16.75 14.54
CA ALA A 666 -11.18 16.34 13.68
C ALA A 666 -10.05 15.76 14.54
N PHE A 667 -9.47 14.65 14.09
CA PHE A 667 -8.28 14.03 14.66
C PHE A 667 -7.19 13.96 13.59
N THR A 668 -5.99 14.45 13.91
CA THR A 668 -4.85 14.52 12.96
C THR A 668 -3.65 13.74 13.48
N ASP A 669 -3.16 12.78 12.68
CA ASP A 669 -1.89 12.10 12.95
C ASP A 669 -0.73 13.10 12.84
N ARG A 670 0.20 13.07 13.80
CA ARG A 670 1.35 13.99 13.84
C ARG A 670 2.16 14.07 12.54
N ARG A 671 2.16 13.00 11.73
CA ARG A 671 2.88 12.95 10.44
C ARG A 671 2.31 13.89 9.38
N THR A 672 1.05 14.33 9.49
CA THR A 672 0.48 15.28 8.52
C THR A 672 0.92 16.73 8.75
N GLY A 673 1.54 17.04 9.89
CA GLY A 673 1.87 18.41 10.28
C GLY A 673 0.64 19.34 10.15
N THR A 674 0.83 20.51 9.54
CA THR A 674 -0.22 21.48 9.19
C THR A 674 -0.71 21.35 7.73
N MET A 675 -0.23 20.32 7.02
CA MET A 675 -0.45 20.15 5.58
C MET A 675 -1.83 19.58 5.24
N LEU A 676 -2.59 19.08 6.22
CA LEU A 676 -3.86 18.42 5.98
C LEU A 676 -4.95 19.39 5.48
N ARG A 677 -5.76 18.92 4.54
CA ARG A 677 -6.91 19.66 3.99
C ARG A 677 -8.16 18.79 4.02
N GLY A 678 -9.26 19.38 4.48
CA GLY A 678 -10.58 18.76 4.55
C GLY A 678 -11.48 19.29 3.43
N MET A 679 -12.36 18.42 2.96
CA MET A 679 -13.42 18.69 1.99
C MET A 679 -14.77 18.43 2.66
N ILE A 680 -15.68 19.40 2.57
CA ILE A 680 -17.11 19.24 2.90
C ILE A 680 -17.91 19.79 1.71
N PRO A 681 -19.02 19.16 1.27
CA PRO A 681 -19.87 19.71 0.21
C PRO A 681 -20.20 21.19 0.48
N ALA A 682 -20.00 22.05 -0.52
CA ALA A 682 -20.12 23.51 -0.37
C ALA A 682 -21.56 23.97 -0.07
N GLU A 683 -22.51 23.08 -0.33
CA GLU A 683 -23.94 23.21 -0.08
C GLU A 683 -24.41 21.95 0.67
N ILE A 684 -25.18 22.12 1.74
CA ILE A 684 -25.73 21.05 2.58
C ILE A 684 -27.22 21.32 2.78
N SER A 685 -28.09 20.36 2.46
CA SER A 685 -29.55 20.52 2.55
C SER A 685 -30.06 21.73 1.75
N GLY A 686 -29.48 21.98 0.57
CA GLY A 686 -29.73 23.16 -0.26
C GLY A 686 -29.09 24.47 0.25
N LYS A 687 -28.37 24.46 1.37
CA LYS A 687 -27.84 25.65 2.04
C LYS A 687 -26.33 25.80 1.82
N ASP A 688 -25.92 26.93 1.25
CA ASP A 688 -24.52 27.32 1.15
C ASP A 688 -23.83 27.38 2.52
N ILE A 689 -22.57 26.92 2.60
CA ILE A 689 -21.70 27.18 3.76
C ILE A 689 -21.41 28.68 3.89
N LEU A 690 -21.68 29.23 5.07
CA LEU A 690 -21.34 30.62 5.44
C LEU A 690 -19.97 30.71 6.10
N THR A 691 -19.73 29.93 7.16
CA THR A 691 -18.48 29.95 7.92
C THR A 691 -18.07 28.56 8.37
N ILE A 692 -16.77 28.36 8.56
CA ILE A 692 -16.19 27.24 9.30
C ILE A 692 -15.46 27.83 10.51
N SER A 693 -15.60 27.20 11.68
CA SER A 693 -14.77 27.49 12.85
C SER A 693 -14.25 26.21 13.49
N ARG A 694 -13.12 26.32 14.19
CA ARG A 694 -12.51 25.28 15.03
C ARG A 694 -12.33 25.84 16.43
N ASP A 695 -12.85 25.16 17.44
CA ASP A 695 -12.81 25.57 18.85
C ASP A 695 -13.30 27.03 19.07
N GLY A 696 -14.25 27.47 18.23
CA GLY A 696 -14.80 28.83 18.22
C GLY A 696 -13.99 29.86 17.41
N LEU A 697 -12.80 29.53 16.93
CA LEU A 697 -11.97 30.41 16.09
C LEU A 697 -12.30 30.23 14.59
N PRO A 698 -12.40 31.31 13.79
CA PRO A 698 -12.66 31.19 12.35
C PRO A 698 -11.60 30.39 11.61
N VAL A 699 -12.03 29.54 10.68
CA VAL A 699 -11.19 28.79 9.75
C VAL A 699 -11.54 29.22 8.33
N ASN A 700 -10.54 29.71 7.59
CA ASN A 700 -10.70 30.09 6.19
C ASN A 700 -10.97 28.85 5.33
N PHE A 701 -11.84 29.00 4.33
CA PHE A 701 -12.11 27.95 3.34
C PHE A 701 -12.25 28.54 1.94
N GLU A 702 -12.02 27.70 0.93
CA GLU A 702 -12.16 28.03 -0.48
C GLU A 702 -13.20 27.10 -1.13
N LYS A 703 -14.11 27.64 -1.96
CA LYS A 703 -15.02 26.81 -2.77
C LYS A 703 -14.30 26.33 -4.03
N THR A 704 -14.20 25.02 -4.22
CA THR A 704 -13.58 24.40 -5.40
C THR A 704 -14.44 23.25 -5.94
N ILE A 705 -14.39 23.00 -7.26
CA ILE A 705 -15.11 21.90 -7.88
C ILE A 705 -14.14 20.71 -8.05
N ILE A 706 -14.39 19.63 -7.31
CA ILE A 706 -13.67 18.37 -7.44
C ILE A 706 -14.62 17.36 -8.06
N LYS A 707 -14.33 16.94 -9.29
CA LYS A 707 -15.01 15.83 -9.99
C LYS A 707 -16.54 15.92 -9.89
N GLY A 708 -17.06 17.09 -10.26
CA GLY A 708 -18.50 17.39 -10.38
C GLY A 708 -19.21 17.86 -9.11
N ILE A 709 -18.55 17.86 -7.96
CA ILE A 709 -19.08 18.34 -6.67
C ILE A 709 -18.32 19.59 -6.25
N ALA A 710 -19.04 20.62 -5.83
CA ALA A 710 -18.46 21.79 -5.17
C ALA A 710 -18.18 21.47 -3.70
N TYR A 711 -16.96 21.73 -3.23
CA TYR A 711 -16.53 21.52 -1.85
C TYR A 711 -16.00 22.82 -1.26
N ALA A 712 -16.28 23.05 0.02
CA ALA A 712 -15.47 23.92 0.88
C ALA A 712 -14.20 23.17 1.29
N MET A 713 -13.04 23.68 0.86
CA MET A 713 -11.70 23.19 1.20
C MET A 713 -11.11 24.03 2.32
N PHE A 714 -10.63 23.40 3.40
CA PHE A 714 -10.12 24.10 4.59
C PHE A 714 -8.92 23.37 5.24
N PRO A 715 -8.05 24.08 6.00
CA PRO A 715 -6.98 23.45 6.78
C PRO A 715 -7.55 22.66 7.97
N VAL A 716 -7.02 21.45 8.17
CA VAL A 716 -7.44 20.54 9.25
C VAL A 716 -6.33 20.41 10.28
N GLU A 717 -6.68 20.69 11.53
CA GLU A 717 -5.90 20.35 12.72
C GLU A 717 -6.85 19.66 13.71
N THR A 718 -6.32 19.02 14.76
CA THR A 718 -7.17 18.42 15.81
C THR A 718 -7.97 19.50 16.54
N GLY A 719 -9.28 19.29 16.72
CA GLY A 719 -10.19 20.22 17.39
C GLY A 719 -11.66 19.99 17.01
N VAL A 720 -12.57 20.73 17.66
CA VAL A 720 -14.02 20.64 17.42
C VAL A 720 -14.42 21.65 16.35
N TYR A 721 -14.98 21.20 15.23
CA TYR A 721 -15.39 22.04 14.13
C TYR A 721 -16.90 22.33 14.13
N ARG A 722 -17.26 23.54 13.71
CA ARG A 722 -18.64 23.94 13.38
C ARG A 722 -18.67 24.61 12.00
N VAL A 723 -19.48 24.07 11.10
CA VAL A 723 -19.78 24.64 9.79
C VAL A 723 -21.19 25.21 9.86
N SER A 724 -21.37 26.49 9.54
CA SER A 724 -22.67 27.17 9.66
C SER A 724 -23.33 27.46 8.31
N PHE A 725 -24.67 27.46 8.33
CA PHE A 725 -25.54 27.71 7.19
C PHE A 725 -26.53 28.84 7.51
N PRO A 726 -27.19 29.47 6.52
CA PRO A 726 -28.28 30.41 6.78
C PRO A 726 -29.44 29.74 7.50
N THR A 727 -30.05 30.44 8.46
CA THR A 727 -31.37 30.07 8.96
C THR A 727 -32.43 30.29 7.88
N ASP A 728 -33.59 29.64 8.01
CA ASP A 728 -34.64 29.75 6.99
C ASP A 728 -35.21 31.17 6.91
N ASP A 729 -35.24 31.91 8.03
CA ASP A 729 -35.57 33.34 8.06
C ASP A 729 -34.52 34.20 7.32
N GLN A 730 -33.23 33.90 7.46
CA GLN A 730 -32.14 34.62 6.78
C GLN A 730 -32.11 34.38 5.27
N ARG A 731 -32.67 33.27 4.77
CA ARG A 731 -32.82 33.06 3.31
C ARG A 731 -33.75 34.09 2.69
N VAL A 732 -34.81 34.52 3.39
CA VAL A 732 -35.78 35.49 2.86
C VAL A 732 -35.09 36.83 2.59
N GLU A 733 -34.33 37.35 3.57
CA GLU A 733 -33.57 38.60 3.44
C GLU A 733 -32.42 38.55 2.43
N LEU A 734 -31.95 37.36 2.04
CA LEU A 734 -30.90 37.18 1.02
C LEU A 734 -31.45 36.97 -0.41
N THR A 735 -32.78 36.92 -0.56
CA THR A 735 -33.47 36.76 -1.85
C THR A 735 -34.27 37.99 -2.31
N GLU A 736 -34.24 39.08 -1.52
CA GLU A 736 -34.71 40.43 -1.88
C GLU A 736 -33.54 41.36 -2.27
#